data_AF-A0A1G6BCP5-F1
#
_entry.id   AF-A0A1G6BCP5-F1
#
_cell.length_a   1.000
_cell.length_b   1.000
_cell.length_c   1.000
_cell.angle_alpha   90.00
_cell.angle_beta   90.00
_cell.angle_gamma   90.00
#
_symmetry.space_group_name_H-M   'P 1'
#
loop_
_entity.id
_entity.type
_entity.pdbx_description
1 polymer ?
#
loop_
_entity_poly.entity_id
_entity_poly.type
_entity_poly.pdbx_seq_one_letter_code
_entity_poly.pdbx_strand_id
1 'polypeptide(L)'
;MNAIHLTIDGRDVAVREGATVLDAAREAGVTIPTVCDHKDLSPYGACRMCIVEIEGVRGYPTSCTTPAAEGMQVRTQSPELETLRKRTLELMLSGHPNSCLVCAHREACESFRPKATKAGRSTRCGFCSNREECDLRTMALEAGDRDLRLPTLYGAHNLERGDPFMDRDYNLCILCARCWRICEKIHGKPAISIINRGKEARVGTAFHKSHVHSGCTFCGSCIDICPTGTLTDRFARWHGKPDAKTPSTCQLCPEGCSMIAKARSGQFVAATMTAFRPEASLCALGRFGYAQLVNAPTRLLRPAIRENGDAFTVDWASALDAAASGLRRHAGKIGILISEAISREERYLYEQLARELDARIAAVPTVPVGQESPLPEWVAEIGSDTITAMILGGNFLNAEQLTALEFLVVLDGLPGRSRDVANVLLPVALLSENAGTFRNAAGEVKPLTRVSSAPGQARPEWEILRDLGQRLDFATMQFASLEEVSRAVGDEPAPGPFSKAPRHDVFALPATYRGHLVADIVPALEAFGLPTTPRPVQSDAPEDALADGFELLEKRELVPNMHLLRIRAPQIAAHAKPGQFVILMAGETSERTPFTLADWNADQGDITLIIEEVGRSSRELISLPVGARLAHVSGPLGQPFDIQKKGTVVLGGGCYGIGGILPLARALKQAGNRVISVIEASSSYLLFWEEELRAVSDETRIATKDGSRGTRGGVQEVFEQLYRHEGPVDMFIAMGCTFMMRMTTELTRSWKVPTFVALNPIMVDGTGMCGACRVSIHEETKFACIDGPFFDAHGVDWDELDCRRSAYAREEVEALPQAADLNALMFPEAAHQGCGCGR
;
A
#
# COMPACT_ATOMS: atom_id res chain seq x y z
N MET A 1 12.52 -11.70 -45.91
CA MET A 1 13.31 -10.77 -45.07
C MET A 1 14.72 -11.33 -45.04
N ASN A 2 15.73 -10.53 -45.37
CA ASN A 2 17.11 -11.00 -45.37
C ASN A 2 17.60 -11.11 -43.92
N ALA A 3 18.36 -12.17 -43.63
CA ALA A 3 19.04 -12.33 -42.36
C ALA A 3 20.39 -11.62 -42.43
N ILE A 4 20.77 -10.96 -41.34
CA ILE A 4 22.07 -10.37 -41.12
C ILE A 4 22.85 -11.29 -40.19
N HIS A 5 24.09 -11.60 -40.54
CA HIS A 5 25.01 -12.38 -39.72
C HIS A 5 26.02 -11.49 -39.00
N LEU A 6 26.17 -11.69 -37.70
CA LEU A 6 27.14 -11.00 -36.86
C LEU A 6 27.69 -11.95 -35.80
N THR A 7 28.81 -11.60 -35.18
CA THR A 7 29.42 -12.39 -34.11
C THR A 7 29.31 -11.63 -32.79
N ILE A 8 28.75 -12.25 -31.74
CA ILE A 8 28.65 -11.70 -30.38
C ILE A 8 29.42 -12.60 -29.42
N ASP A 9 30.48 -12.10 -28.79
CA ASP A 9 31.36 -12.86 -27.89
C ASP A 9 31.86 -14.19 -28.51
N GLY A 10 32.19 -14.14 -29.80
CA GLY A 10 32.64 -15.30 -30.57
C GLY A 10 31.53 -16.26 -31.03
N ARG A 11 30.26 -15.96 -30.76
CA ARG A 11 29.09 -16.74 -31.22
C ARG A 11 28.51 -16.13 -32.49
N ASP A 12 28.29 -16.95 -33.51
CA ASP A 12 27.58 -16.52 -34.72
C ASP A 12 26.09 -16.38 -34.44
N VAL A 13 25.54 -15.22 -34.81
CA VAL A 13 24.16 -14.84 -34.59
C VAL A 13 23.57 -14.43 -35.93
N ALA A 14 22.38 -14.92 -36.24
CA ALA A 14 21.61 -14.52 -37.41
C ALA A 14 20.34 -13.84 -36.94
N VAL A 15 20.13 -12.58 -37.33
CA VAL A 15 18.96 -11.78 -36.97
C VAL A 15 18.30 -11.15 -38.17
N ARG A 16 17.04 -10.74 -38.02
CA ARG A 16 16.34 -10.01 -39.08
C ARG A 16 17.02 -8.66 -39.37
N GLU A 17 17.05 -8.27 -40.64
CA GLU A 17 17.41 -6.92 -41.05
C GLU A 17 16.58 -5.86 -40.31
N GLY A 18 17.26 -4.82 -39.80
CA GLY A 18 16.67 -3.77 -38.96
C GLY A 18 16.65 -4.05 -37.45
N ALA A 19 17.11 -5.21 -36.99
CA ALA A 19 17.32 -5.49 -35.58
C ALA A 19 18.46 -4.64 -34.98
N THR A 20 18.40 -4.37 -33.67
CA THR A 20 19.51 -3.75 -32.94
C THR A 20 20.52 -4.80 -32.46
N VAL A 21 21.71 -4.37 -32.05
CA VAL A 21 22.69 -5.26 -31.41
C VAL A 21 22.12 -5.88 -30.13
N LEU A 22 21.27 -5.16 -29.39
CA LEU A 22 20.60 -5.71 -28.21
C LEU A 22 19.58 -6.81 -28.57
N ASP A 23 18.83 -6.63 -29.66
CA ASP A 23 17.91 -7.67 -30.15
C ASP A 23 18.68 -8.92 -30.57
N ALA A 24 19.81 -8.73 -31.28
CA ALA A 24 20.70 -9.83 -31.65
C ALA A 24 21.27 -10.56 -30.43
N ALA A 25 21.69 -9.83 -29.39
CA ALA A 25 22.14 -10.45 -28.15
C ALA A 25 21.02 -11.26 -27.48
N ARG A 26 19.78 -10.74 -27.44
CA ARG A 26 18.63 -11.45 -26.88
C ARG A 26 18.30 -12.74 -27.63
N GLU A 27 18.27 -12.70 -28.96
CA GLU A 27 18.04 -13.87 -29.81
C GLU A 27 19.14 -14.94 -29.62
N ALA A 28 20.38 -14.50 -29.36
CA ALA A 28 21.52 -15.38 -29.07
C ALA A 28 21.62 -15.86 -27.61
N GLY A 29 20.67 -15.47 -26.75
CA GLY A 29 20.73 -15.77 -25.31
C GLY A 29 21.89 -15.10 -24.57
N VAL A 30 22.45 -14.02 -25.12
CA VAL A 30 23.50 -13.20 -24.50
C VAL A 30 22.85 -12.07 -23.71
N THR A 31 23.18 -11.98 -22.42
CA THR A 31 22.59 -10.97 -21.53
C THR A 31 23.41 -9.68 -21.57
N ILE A 32 22.77 -8.58 -21.97
CA ILE A 32 23.31 -7.23 -21.87
C ILE A 32 22.45 -6.44 -20.87
N PRO A 33 23.01 -5.83 -19.81
CA PRO A 33 22.24 -5.14 -18.79
C PRO A 33 21.56 -3.89 -19.36
N THR A 34 20.27 -3.71 -19.06
CA THR A 34 19.46 -2.58 -19.51
C THR A 34 18.51 -2.13 -18.40
N VAL A 35 18.24 -0.82 -18.33
CA VAL A 35 17.27 -0.26 -17.36
C VAL A 35 16.26 0.69 -18.01
N CYS A 36 16.62 1.39 -19.09
CA CYS A 36 15.65 2.23 -19.83
C CYS A 36 15.00 1.53 -21.03
N ASP A 37 15.56 0.38 -21.45
CA ASP A 37 15.02 -0.42 -22.55
C ASP A 37 13.78 -1.20 -22.09
N HIS A 38 12.80 -1.37 -22.97
CA HIS A 38 11.65 -2.23 -22.71
C HIS A 38 11.13 -2.74 -24.05
N LYS A 39 10.74 -4.03 -24.14
CA LYS A 39 10.35 -4.68 -25.39
C LYS A 39 9.22 -3.97 -26.15
N ASP A 40 8.30 -3.34 -25.41
CA ASP A 40 7.13 -2.63 -25.96
C ASP A 40 7.42 -1.14 -26.26
N LEU A 41 8.65 -0.68 -26.06
CA LEU A 41 9.05 0.70 -26.31
C LEU A 41 10.16 0.73 -27.36
N SER A 42 10.26 1.85 -28.09
CA SER A 42 11.38 2.07 -29.01
C SER A 42 12.75 2.06 -28.29
N PRO A 43 13.86 1.96 -29.01
CA PRO A 43 15.17 2.27 -28.44
C PRO A 43 15.25 3.68 -27.84
N TYR A 44 16.04 3.85 -26.77
CA TYR A 44 16.22 5.16 -26.11
C TYR A 44 17.66 5.51 -25.75
N GLY A 45 18.46 4.54 -25.29
CA GLY A 45 19.90 4.75 -25.03
C GLY A 45 20.26 5.62 -23.83
N ALA A 46 19.30 6.12 -23.03
CA ALA A 46 19.60 7.07 -21.96
C ALA A 46 20.36 6.46 -20.76
N CYS A 47 20.05 5.23 -20.35
CA CYS A 47 20.66 4.65 -19.15
C CYS A 47 22.12 4.22 -19.33
N ARG A 48 22.60 4.06 -20.56
CA ARG A 48 23.97 3.62 -20.90
C ARG A 48 24.46 2.28 -20.30
N MET A 49 23.64 1.52 -19.57
CA MET A 49 24.03 0.19 -19.08
C MET A 49 24.35 -0.79 -20.21
N CYS A 50 23.70 -0.62 -21.37
CA CYS A 50 23.78 -1.53 -22.51
C CYS A 50 24.96 -1.27 -23.46
N ILE A 51 25.97 -0.51 -23.01
CA ILE A 51 27.19 -0.27 -23.81
C ILE A 51 27.89 -1.58 -24.16
N VAL A 52 28.44 -1.63 -25.36
CA VAL A 52 29.20 -2.78 -25.91
C VAL A 52 30.44 -2.27 -26.65
N GLU A 53 31.38 -3.16 -26.92
CA GLU A 53 32.48 -2.91 -27.85
C GLU A 53 32.15 -3.48 -29.22
N ILE A 54 32.45 -2.74 -30.28
CA ILE A 54 32.28 -3.20 -31.66
C ILE A 54 33.58 -2.95 -32.40
N GLU A 55 34.11 -3.98 -33.07
CA GLU A 55 35.36 -3.86 -33.82
C GLU A 55 35.26 -2.77 -34.90
N GLY A 56 36.29 -1.93 -35.01
CA GLY A 56 36.32 -0.79 -35.95
C GLY A 56 35.46 0.41 -35.53
N VAL A 57 34.69 0.34 -34.45
CA VAL A 57 33.88 1.46 -33.93
C VAL A 57 34.59 2.11 -32.74
N ARG A 58 34.72 3.44 -32.78
CA ARG A 58 35.33 4.19 -31.68
C ARG A 58 34.37 4.28 -30.47
N GLY A 59 34.89 3.97 -29.29
CA GLY A 59 34.17 4.10 -28.03
C GLY A 59 33.23 2.92 -27.74
N TYR A 60 32.26 3.14 -26.86
CA TYR A 60 31.35 2.09 -26.38
C TYR A 60 29.91 2.44 -26.76
N PRO A 61 29.46 2.13 -27.98
CA PRO A 61 28.10 2.43 -28.42
C PRO A 61 27.06 1.64 -27.61
N THR A 62 25.85 2.17 -27.53
CA THR A 62 24.71 1.52 -26.84
C THR A 62 24.08 0.46 -27.73
N SER A 63 24.12 -0.81 -27.31
CA SER A 63 23.54 -1.92 -28.07
C SER A 63 22.06 -1.75 -28.40
N CYS A 64 21.28 -1.10 -27.52
CA CYS A 64 19.84 -0.89 -27.75
C CYS A 64 19.52 0.05 -28.91
N THR A 65 20.43 0.94 -29.33
CA THR A 65 20.19 1.90 -30.42
C THR A 65 21.04 1.62 -31.65
N THR A 66 22.07 0.79 -31.54
CA THR A 66 22.97 0.46 -32.64
C THR A 66 22.32 -0.60 -33.53
N PRO A 67 22.09 -0.33 -34.83
CA PRO A 67 21.62 -1.36 -35.77
C PRO A 67 22.65 -2.48 -35.91
N ALA A 68 22.18 -3.73 -35.96
CA ALA A 68 23.02 -4.87 -36.33
C ALA A 68 23.38 -4.77 -37.83
N ALA A 69 24.62 -5.10 -38.17
CA ALA A 69 25.15 -5.04 -39.53
C ALA A 69 25.91 -6.32 -39.86
N GLU A 70 25.98 -6.64 -41.15
CA GLU A 70 26.64 -7.85 -41.66
C GLU A 70 28.13 -7.86 -41.28
N GLY A 71 28.60 -8.99 -40.76
CA GLY A 71 29.98 -9.17 -40.32
C GLY A 71 30.37 -8.37 -39.07
N MET A 72 29.41 -7.75 -38.36
CA MET A 72 29.71 -7.00 -37.15
C MET A 72 30.29 -7.93 -36.06
N GLN A 73 31.39 -7.52 -35.42
CA GLN A 73 31.97 -8.23 -34.30
C GLN A 73 31.75 -7.45 -33.01
N VAL A 74 30.96 -8.01 -32.10
CA VAL A 74 30.54 -7.38 -30.85
C VAL A 74 31.13 -8.13 -29.66
N ARG A 75 31.72 -7.39 -28.72
CA ARG A 75 32.06 -7.89 -27.38
C ARG A 75 31.14 -7.27 -26.35
N THR A 76 30.49 -8.10 -25.53
CA THR A 76 29.58 -7.65 -24.47
C THR A 76 30.24 -7.62 -23.10
N GLN A 77 31.43 -8.23 -22.98
CA GLN A 77 32.22 -8.30 -21.75
C GLN A 77 33.68 -7.92 -22.02
N SER A 78 34.19 -6.99 -21.22
CA SER A 78 35.60 -6.60 -21.12
C SER A 78 35.83 -5.92 -19.77
N PRO A 79 37.07 -5.85 -19.26
CA PRO A 79 37.38 -5.13 -18.03
C PRO A 79 36.93 -3.66 -18.07
N GLU A 80 37.06 -3.02 -19.24
CA GLU A 80 36.63 -1.64 -19.47
C GLU A 80 35.10 -1.50 -19.44
N LEU A 81 34.36 -2.40 -20.10
CA LEU A 81 32.89 -2.42 -20.07
C LEU A 81 32.36 -2.64 -18.64
N GLU A 82 32.97 -3.54 -17.89
CA GLU A 82 32.61 -3.79 -16.49
C GLU A 82 32.82 -2.53 -15.65
N THR A 83 33.97 -1.86 -15.81
CA THR A 83 34.28 -0.61 -15.11
C THR A 83 33.26 0.47 -15.44
N LEU A 84 32.97 0.70 -16.72
CA LEU A 84 32.03 1.74 -17.16
C LEU A 84 30.59 1.47 -16.68
N ARG A 85 30.13 0.22 -16.72
CA ARG A 85 28.82 -0.18 -16.19
C ARG A 85 28.73 0.04 -14.70
N LYS A 86 29.77 -0.34 -13.93
CA LYS A 86 29.84 -0.08 -12.48
C LYS A 86 29.78 1.42 -12.17
N ARG A 87 30.56 2.26 -12.85
CA ARG A 87 30.51 3.72 -12.66
C ARG A 87 29.16 4.33 -13.04
N THR A 88 28.54 3.83 -14.11
CA THR A 88 27.19 4.27 -14.51
C THR A 88 26.15 3.91 -13.45
N LEU A 89 26.25 2.71 -12.87
CA LEU A 89 25.37 2.26 -11.80
C LEU A 89 25.59 3.06 -10.51
N GLU A 90 26.83 3.36 -10.14
CA GLU A 90 27.16 4.24 -9.01
C GLU A 90 26.54 5.64 -9.18
N LEU A 91 26.58 6.20 -10.39
CA LEU A 91 25.96 7.50 -10.69
C LEU A 91 24.44 7.45 -10.52
N MET A 92 23.78 6.39 -10.98
CA MET A 92 22.34 6.19 -10.77
C MET A 92 22.01 6.06 -9.28
N LEU A 93 22.84 5.33 -8.53
CA LEU A 93 22.63 5.10 -7.11
C LEU A 93 22.98 6.31 -6.26
N SER A 94 23.84 7.24 -6.69
CA SER A 94 24.18 8.42 -5.91
C SER A 94 22.94 9.28 -5.57
N GLY A 95 22.00 9.45 -6.50
CA GLY A 95 20.72 10.13 -6.23
C GLY A 95 19.62 9.23 -5.64
N HIS A 96 19.86 7.91 -5.54
CA HIS A 96 18.88 6.91 -5.13
C HIS A 96 19.21 6.37 -3.72
N PRO A 97 18.23 6.21 -2.82
CA PRO A 97 18.45 5.62 -1.51
C PRO A 97 19.06 4.21 -1.57
N ASN A 98 20.37 4.12 -1.33
CA ASN A 98 21.16 2.92 -1.61
C ASN A 98 21.83 2.29 -0.37
N SER A 99 21.65 2.87 0.82
CA SER A 99 22.40 2.47 2.03
C SER A 99 22.30 0.97 2.37
N CYS A 100 21.18 0.33 2.02
CA CYS A 100 20.99 -1.11 2.22
C CYS A 100 21.91 -1.96 1.33
N LEU A 101 22.35 -1.46 0.17
CA LEU A 101 23.20 -2.19 -0.78
C LEU A 101 24.65 -2.31 -0.30
N VAL A 102 25.11 -1.35 0.50
CA VAL A 102 26.50 -1.27 1.01
C VAL A 102 26.63 -1.65 2.51
N CYS A 103 25.49 -1.92 3.16
CA CYS A 103 25.43 -2.23 4.59
C CYS A 103 25.96 -3.64 4.89
N ALA A 104 26.88 -3.74 5.86
CA ALA A 104 27.44 -5.02 6.32
C ALA A 104 26.38 -5.96 6.94
N HIS A 105 25.36 -5.38 7.59
CA HIS A 105 24.29 -6.12 8.28
C HIS A 105 23.09 -6.46 7.40
N ARG A 106 23.16 -6.19 6.09
CA ARG A 106 22.03 -6.36 5.16
C ARG A 106 21.42 -7.76 5.28
N GLU A 107 22.22 -8.81 5.13
CA GLU A 107 21.74 -10.20 5.09
C GLU A 107 21.01 -10.61 6.38
N ALA A 108 21.58 -10.29 7.55
CA ALA A 108 20.92 -10.49 8.83
C ALA A 108 19.61 -9.68 8.95
N CYS A 109 19.63 -8.42 8.49
CA CYS A 109 18.44 -7.57 8.46
C CYS A 109 17.36 -8.09 7.49
N GLU A 110 17.72 -8.67 6.33
CA GLU A 110 16.74 -9.21 5.38
C GLU A 110 16.12 -10.51 5.89
N SER A 111 16.90 -11.33 6.61
CA SER A 111 16.39 -12.53 7.29
C SER A 111 15.36 -12.17 8.37
N PHE A 112 15.67 -11.15 9.19
CA PHE A 112 14.77 -10.71 10.26
C PHE A 112 13.61 -9.84 9.75
N ARG A 113 13.83 -9.04 8.70
CA ARG A 113 12.83 -8.12 8.11
C ARG A 113 12.75 -8.36 6.60
N PRO A 114 12.11 -9.46 6.17
CA PRO A 114 12.01 -9.80 4.76
C PRO A 114 11.13 -8.81 3.99
N LYS A 115 10.10 -8.27 4.65
CA LYS A 115 9.14 -7.33 4.06
C LYS A 115 9.57 -5.88 4.20
N ALA A 116 9.12 -5.05 3.26
CA ALA A 116 9.30 -3.60 3.36
C ALA A 116 8.50 -3.04 4.55
N THR A 117 9.07 -2.05 5.22
CA THR A 117 8.39 -1.29 6.28
C THR A 117 7.51 -0.22 5.65
N LYS A 118 6.29 -0.07 6.17
CA LYS A 118 5.21 0.81 5.65
C LYS A 118 5.48 2.29 5.93
N ALA A 119 6.64 2.77 5.52
CA ALA A 119 7.12 4.11 5.80
C ALA A 119 6.46 5.14 4.87
N GLY A 120 6.40 6.38 5.35
CA GLY A 120 5.89 7.54 4.63
C GLY A 120 6.60 7.76 3.30
N ARG A 121 7.93 7.83 3.33
CA ARG A 121 8.85 8.06 2.20
C ARG A 121 9.90 6.96 2.15
N SER A 122 10.43 6.63 0.98
CA SER A 122 11.52 5.64 0.89
C SER A 122 12.88 6.29 1.14
N THR A 123 13.47 6.03 2.30
CA THR A 123 14.83 6.49 2.67
C THR A 123 15.88 5.39 2.57
N ARG A 124 15.46 4.16 2.29
CA ARG A 124 16.33 2.98 2.09
C ARG A 124 15.53 1.85 1.44
N CYS A 125 16.19 0.85 0.86
CA CYS A 125 15.50 -0.28 0.21
C CYS A 125 14.53 -1.02 1.16
N GLY A 126 14.83 -1.07 2.46
CA GLY A 126 13.94 -1.68 3.46
C GLY A 126 12.59 -0.94 3.63
N PHE A 127 12.45 0.28 3.12
CA PHE A 127 11.23 1.08 3.15
C PHE A 127 10.53 1.16 1.77
N CYS A 128 11.20 0.67 0.72
CA CYS A 128 10.68 0.70 -0.64
C CYS A 128 9.76 -0.49 -0.89
N SER A 129 8.50 -0.22 -1.25
CA SER A 129 7.52 -1.24 -1.63
C SER A 129 7.96 -2.08 -2.83
N ASN A 130 8.74 -1.51 -3.74
CA ASN A 130 9.23 -2.21 -4.93
C ASN A 130 10.46 -3.10 -4.68
N ARG A 131 10.92 -3.23 -3.43
CA ARG A 131 12.16 -3.97 -3.06
C ARG A 131 12.28 -5.36 -3.71
N GLU A 132 11.18 -6.11 -3.76
CA GLU A 132 11.14 -7.50 -4.24
C GLU A 132 11.16 -7.62 -5.78
N GLU A 133 10.85 -6.55 -6.51
CA GLU A 133 10.72 -6.53 -7.98
C GLU A 133 11.56 -5.40 -8.63
N CYS A 134 12.53 -4.83 -7.92
CA CYS A 134 13.33 -3.69 -8.38
C CYS A 134 14.52 -4.13 -9.27
N ASP A 135 14.45 -3.82 -10.56
CA ASP A 135 15.52 -4.08 -11.55
C ASP A 135 16.87 -3.48 -11.09
N LEU A 136 16.84 -2.24 -10.58
CA LEU A 136 18.05 -1.53 -10.16
C LEU A 136 18.71 -2.20 -8.94
N ARG A 137 17.90 -2.70 -8.00
CA ARG A 137 18.40 -3.45 -6.84
C ARG A 137 19.06 -4.73 -7.30
N THR A 138 18.37 -5.52 -8.13
CA THR A 138 18.91 -6.79 -8.65
C THR A 138 20.26 -6.56 -9.33
N MET A 139 20.32 -5.59 -10.24
CA MET A 139 21.54 -5.23 -10.96
C MET A 139 22.70 -4.83 -10.02
N ALA A 140 22.41 -4.06 -8.97
CA ALA A 140 23.42 -3.69 -7.98
C ALA A 140 23.92 -4.87 -7.15
N LEU A 141 23.06 -5.83 -6.83
CA LEU A 141 23.46 -7.02 -6.08
C LEU A 141 24.27 -8.00 -6.95
N GLU A 142 23.90 -8.14 -8.22
CA GLU A 142 24.62 -8.98 -9.19
C GLU A 142 26.01 -8.42 -9.52
N ALA A 143 26.18 -7.09 -9.49
CA ALA A 143 27.49 -6.46 -9.67
C ALA A 143 28.51 -6.82 -8.58
N GLY A 144 28.05 -7.37 -7.43
CA GLY A 144 28.89 -7.93 -6.37
C GLY A 144 29.70 -6.93 -5.54
N ASP A 145 29.72 -5.65 -5.93
CA ASP A 145 30.49 -4.62 -5.26
C ASP A 145 29.69 -3.99 -4.11
N ARG A 146 30.23 -4.08 -2.89
CA ARG A 146 29.65 -3.44 -1.69
C ARG A 146 30.21 -2.03 -1.45
N ASP A 147 31.03 -1.52 -2.36
CA ASP A 147 31.72 -0.24 -2.22
C ASP A 147 31.25 0.76 -3.29
N LEU A 148 30.08 1.36 -3.07
CA LEU A 148 29.65 2.51 -3.85
C LEU A 148 30.51 3.70 -3.46
N ARG A 149 31.45 4.09 -4.32
CA ARG A 149 32.43 5.15 -4.01
C ARG A 149 31.83 6.55 -4.03
N LEU A 150 30.73 6.74 -4.76
CA LEU A 150 30.03 8.01 -4.80
C LEU A 150 29.12 8.15 -3.59
N PRO A 151 29.09 9.34 -2.94
CA PRO A 151 28.20 9.57 -1.81
C PRO A 151 26.73 9.55 -2.25
N THR A 152 25.86 9.19 -1.32
CA THR A 152 24.42 9.32 -1.50
C THR A 152 24.01 10.79 -1.35
N LEU A 153 23.59 11.41 -2.45
CA LEU A 153 23.06 12.76 -2.54
C LEU A 153 21.53 12.70 -2.54
N TYR A 154 20.93 12.60 -1.36
CA TYR A 154 19.48 12.54 -1.24
C TYR A 154 18.83 13.86 -1.70
N GLY A 155 17.93 13.79 -2.70
CA GLY A 155 17.33 14.97 -3.35
C GLY A 155 16.32 15.75 -2.50
N ALA A 156 16.03 15.28 -1.28
CA ALA A 156 15.06 15.86 -0.34
C ALA A 156 13.67 16.12 -0.97
N HIS A 157 13.34 15.44 -2.07
CA HIS A 157 12.06 15.63 -2.74
C HIS A 157 10.94 15.12 -1.84
N ASN A 158 9.90 15.93 -1.68
CA ASN A 158 8.69 15.51 -0.98
C ASN A 158 7.98 14.39 -1.76
N LEU A 159 7.36 13.48 -1.02
CA LEU A 159 6.50 12.47 -1.62
C LEU A 159 5.23 13.15 -2.15
N GLU A 160 4.96 13.04 -3.44
CA GLU A 160 3.74 13.57 -4.02
C GLU A 160 2.59 12.57 -3.85
N ARG A 161 1.57 12.96 -3.09
CA ARG A 161 0.35 12.16 -2.79
C ARG A 161 -0.93 12.81 -3.29
N GLY A 162 -0.81 13.94 -3.99
CA GLY A 162 -1.96 14.71 -4.45
C GLY A 162 -2.83 13.95 -5.44
N ASP A 163 -2.32 12.95 -6.16
CA ASP A 163 -3.13 12.24 -7.15
C ASP A 163 -4.02 11.13 -6.53
N PRO A 164 -5.20 10.84 -7.11
CA PRO A 164 -6.20 9.93 -6.54
C PRO A 164 -5.71 8.52 -6.18
N PHE A 165 -4.85 7.88 -6.98
CA PHE A 165 -4.53 6.45 -6.81
C PHE A 165 -3.05 6.09 -6.63
N MET A 166 -2.15 7.06 -6.85
CA MET A 166 -0.72 6.76 -6.89
C MET A 166 0.09 7.76 -6.09
N ASP A 167 1.13 7.24 -5.46
CA ASP A 167 2.15 8.04 -4.79
C ASP A 167 3.41 8.10 -5.66
N ARG A 168 4.08 9.26 -5.64
CA ARG A 168 5.25 9.53 -6.49
C ARG A 168 6.45 9.99 -5.67
N ASP A 169 7.42 9.09 -5.48
CA ASP A 169 8.66 9.37 -4.74
C ASP A 169 9.82 9.62 -5.72
N TYR A 170 10.09 10.89 -6.01
CA TYR A 170 11.15 11.26 -6.97
C TYR A 170 12.56 10.92 -6.48
N ASN A 171 12.76 10.65 -5.18
CA ASN A 171 14.03 10.15 -4.69
C ASN A 171 14.34 8.73 -5.23
N LEU A 172 13.35 8.02 -5.76
CA LEU A 172 13.52 6.70 -6.35
C LEU A 172 13.72 6.73 -7.88
N CYS A 173 13.62 7.89 -8.51
CA CYS A 173 13.67 8.05 -9.95
C CYS A 173 15.12 8.06 -10.47
N ILE A 174 15.36 7.33 -11.55
CA ILE A 174 16.64 7.31 -12.28
C ILE A 174 16.54 7.90 -13.68
N LEU A 175 15.46 8.64 -13.97
CA LEU A 175 15.20 9.32 -15.25
C LEU A 175 15.31 8.41 -16.49
N CYS A 176 14.91 7.14 -16.36
CA CYS A 176 14.91 6.19 -17.47
C CYS A 176 13.87 6.52 -18.57
N ALA A 177 12.93 7.42 -18.27
CA ALA A 177 11.83 7.87 -19.12
C ALA A 177 10.86 6.78 -19.61
N ARG A 178 10.92 5.53 -19.11
CA ARG A 178 9.95 4.47 -19.48
C ARG A 178 8.50 4.93 -19.24
N CYS A 179 8.24 5.61 -18.12
CA CYS A 179 6.93 6.12 -17.73
C CYS A 179 6.38 7.23 -18.65
N TRP A 180 7.17 8.21 -19.08
CA TRP A 180 6.76 9.13 -20.16
C TRP A 180 6.44 8.32 -21.40
N ARG A 181 7.41 7.50 -21.84
CA ARG A 181 7.42 6.93 -23.20
C ARG A 181 6.25 6.01 -23.43
N ILE A 182 5.80 5.29 -22.41
CA ILE A 182 4.58 4.49 -22.49
C ILE A 182 3.32 5.38 -22.63
N CYS A 183 3.24 6.50 -21.92
CA CYS A 183 2.13 7.44 -22.04
C CYS A 183 2.06 8.06 -23.45
N GLU A 184 3.18 8.53 -23.98
CA GLU A 184 3.23 9.18 -25.30
C GLU A 184 3.14 8.16 -26.46
N LYS A 185 4.01 7.15 -26.49
CA LYS A 185 4.20 6.31 -27.68
C LYS A 185 3.22 5.16 -27.78
N ILE A 186 2.71 4.67 -26.65
CA ILE A 186 1.73 3.57 -26.64
C ILE A 186 0.33 4.13 -26.50
N HIS A 187 0.08 4.96 -25.48
CA HIS A 187 -1.28 5.44 -25.22
C HIS A 187 -1.67 6.73 -25.95
N GLY A 188 -0.73 7.37 -26.66
CA GLY A 188 -1.00 8.62 -27.38
C GLY A 188 -1.39 9.80 -26.49
N LYS A 189 -1.11 9.73 -25.18
CA LYS A 189 -1.48 10.72 -24.17
C LYS A 189 -0.24 11.19 -23.40
N PRO A 190 0.42 12.29 -23.80
CA PRO A 190 1.61 12.81 -23.11
C PRO A 190 1.26 13.54 -21.79
N ALA A 191 0.56 12.84 -20.88
CA ALA A 191 0.12 13.39 -19.59
C ALA A 191 1.29 13.72 -18.64
N ILE A 192 2.45 13.09 -18.85
CA ILE A 192 3.70 13.33 -18.13
C ILE A 192 4.86 13.45 -19.11
N SER A 193 5.83 14.26 -18.71
CA SER A 193 6.99 14.65 -19.51
C SER A 193 8.22 14.90 -18.61
N ILE A 194 9.42 14.97 -19.17
CA ILE A 194 10.63 15.41 -18.50
C ILE A 194 10.53 16.92 -18.39
N ILE A 195 10.42 17.39 -17.16
CA ILE A 195 10.42 18.81 -16.79
C ILE A 195 11.75 19.17 -16.13
N ASN A 196 12.03 20.47 -16.07
CA ASN A 196 13.28 21.05 -15.56
C ASN A 196 14.54 20.58 -16.32
N ARG A 197 15.74 20.84 -15.76
CA ARG A 197 17.05 20.51 -16.34
C ARG A 197 18.07 20.19 -15.24
N GLY A 198 19.15 19.51 -15.63
CA GLY A 198 20.25 19.17 -14.73
C GLY A 198 19.79 18.29 -13.57
N LYS A 199 20.28 18.57 -12.36
CA LYS A 199 19.92 17.81 -11.15
C LYS A 199 18.43 17.89 -10.76
N GLU A 200 17.71 18.90 -11.24
CA GLU A 200 16.28 19.09 -10.95
C GLU A 200 15.37 18.42 -12.00
N ALA A 201 15.96 17.78 -13.02
CA ALA A 201 15.20 17.09 -14.07
C ALA A 201 14.37 15.95 -13.46
N ARG A 202 13.08 15.89 -13.82
CA ARG A 202 12.17 14.84 -13.34
C ARG A 202 11.06 14.56 -14.34
N VAL A 203 10.50 13.35 -14.29
CA VAL A 203 9.32 13.02 -15.10
C VAL A 203 8.06 13.43 -14.33
N GLY A 204 7.41 14.51 -14.74
CA GLY A 204 6.22 15.05 -14.09
C GLY A 204 5.24 15.67 -15.07
N THR A 205 4.19 16.28 -14.56
CA THR A 205 3.21 17.03 -15.36
C THR A 205 3.76 18.40 -15.75
N ALA A 206 3.34 18.92 -16.90
CA ALA A 206 3.68 20.28 -17.30
C ALA A 206 3.04 21.31 -16.34
N PHE A 207 3.78 22.36 -16.00
CA PHE A 207 3.33 23.46 -15.11
C PHE A 207 2.83 22.99 -13.74
N HIS A 208 3.31 21.84 -13.23
CA HIS A 208 2.93 21.29 -11.92
C HIS A 208 1.42 21.02 -11.75
N LYS A 209 0.69 20.79 -12.85
CA LYS A 209 -0.72 20.39 -12.79
C LYS A 209 -0.88 19.01 -12.12
N SER A 210 -2.04 18.70 -11.56
CA SER A 210 -2.36 17.32 -11.16
C SER A 210 -2.45 16.40 -12.38
N HIS A 211 -2.35 15.08 -12.20
CA HIS A 211 -2.54 14.13 -13.30
C HIS A 211 -3.96 14.20 -13.87
N VAL A 212 -4.95 14.48 -13.00
CA VAL A 212 -6.34 14.72 -13.40
C VAL A 212 -6.40 15.85 -14.43
N HIS A 213 -5.70 16.96 -14.18
CA HIS A 213 -5.67 18.12 -15.07
C HIS A 213 -4.64 18.03 -16.22
N SER A 214 -3.79 17.01 -16.25
CA SER A 214 -2.82 16.78 -17.33
C SER A 214 -3.34 15.85 -18.45
N GLY A 215 -4.57 15.34 -18.31
CA GLY A 215 -5.18 14.42 -19.27
C GLY A 215 -4.85 12.94 -19.03
N CYS A 216 -4.34 12.59 -17.85
CA CYS A 216 -4.11 11.20 -17.44
C CYS A 216 -5.44 10.45 -17.29
N THR A 217 -5.55 9.24 -17.85
CA THR A 217 -6.71 8.34 -17.64
C THR A 217 -6.53 7.36 -16.51
N PHE A 218 -5.40 7.43 -15.79
CA PHE A 218 -5.07 6.52 -14.70
C PHE A 218 -5.09 5.03 -15.14
N CYS A 219 -4.51 4.74 -16.31
CA CYS A 219 -4.40 3.36 -16.82
C CYS A 219 -3.33 2.51 -16.11
N GLY A 220 -2.46 3.14 -15.30
CA GLY A 220 -1.44 2.47 -14.49
C GLY A 220 -0.17 2.04 -15.23
N SER A 221 -0.07 2.20 -16.56
CA SER A 221 1.11 1.71 -17.31
C SER A 221 2.43 2.33 -16.87
N CYS A 222 2.43 3.58 -16.41
CA CYS A 222 3.62 4.25 -15.92
C CYS A 222 4.14 3.64 -14.60
N ILE A 223 3.25 3.07 -13.79
CA ILE A 223 3.58 2.29 -12.58
C ILE A 223 4.15 0.94 -13.00
N ASP A 224 3.42 0.23 -13.87
CA ASP A 224 3.75 -1.16 -14.24
C ASP A 224 5.08 -1.28 -15.01
N ILE A 225 5.52 -0.23 -15.71
CA ILE A 225 6.77 -0.21 -16.48
C ILE A 225 7.97 0.38 -15.71
N CYS A 226 7.74 0.93 -14.52
CA CYS A 226 8.79 1.57 -13.72
C CYS A 226 9.82 0.51 -13.25
N PRO A 227 11.13 0.67 -13.53
CA PRO A 227 12.16 -0.28 -13.07
C PRO A 227 12.51 -0.11 -11.59
N THR A 228 12.01 0.94 -10.95
CA THR A 228 12.24 1.27 -9.54
C THR A 228 10.91 1.32 -8.81
N GLY A 229 10.78 2.09 -7.73
CA GLY A 229 9.51 2.31 -7.02
C GLY A 229 9.01 3.75 -7.13
N THR A 230 9.40 4.51 -8.16
CA THR A 230 9.09 5.95 -8.25
C THR A 230 7.58 6.21 -8.26
N LEU A 231 6.84 5.44 -9.05
CA LEU A 231 5.39 5.51 -9.19
C LEU A 231 4.82 4.25 -8.55
N THR A 232 3.93 4.39 -7.58
CA THR A 232 3.35 3.22 -6.88
C THR A 232 1.84 3.34 -6.78
N ASP A 233 1.16 2.21 -6.98
CA ASP A 233 -0.26 2.05 -6.67
C ASP A 233 -0.43 2.10 -5.14
N ARG A 234 -1.20 3.07 -4.63
CA ARG A 234 -1.32 3.34 -3.20
C ARG A 234 -1.87 2.14 -2.43
N PHE A 235 -2.82 1.44 -3.04
CA PHE A 235 -3.43 0.24 -2.48
C PHE A 235 -2.49 -0.95 -2.58
N ALA A 236 -2.01 -1.26 -3.79
CA ALA A 236 -1.28 -2.51 -4.02
C ALA A 236 0.12 -2.54 -3.38
N ARG A 237 0.78 -1.39 -3.21
CA ARG A 237 2.23 -1.33 -2.91
C ARG A 237 2.65 -2.04 -1.62
N TRP A 238 1.78 -2.14 -0.62
CA TRP A 238 2.15 -2.73 0.67
C TRP A 238 1.79 -4.21 0.80
N HIS A 239 1.07 -4.76 -0.18
CA HIS A 239 0.85 -6.19 -0.27
C HIS A 239 2.10 -6.94 -0.76
N GLY A 240 3.10 -6.27 -1.35
CA GLY A 240 4.35 -6.83 -1.90
C GLY A 240 4.14 -7.73 -3.12
N LYS A 241 5.13 -8.57 -3.49
CA LYS A 241 5.09 -9.35 -4.73
C LYS A 241 3.90 -10.35 -4.77
N PRO A 242 3.06 -10.31 -5.82
CA PRO A 242 2.00 -11.31 -6.03
C PRO A 242 2.55 -12.73 -6.19
N ASP A 243 1.86 -13.71 -5.63
CA ASP A 243 2.15 -15.15 -5.80
C ASP A 243 1.38 -15.77 -6.98
N ALA A 244 0.30 -15.13 -7.43
CA ALA A 244 -0.49 -15.53 -8.59
C ALA A 244 -0.76 -14.36 -9.56
N LYS A 245 -0.69 -14.65 -10.86
CA LYS A 245 -1.04 -13.74 -11.96
C LYS A 245 -1.90 -14.50 -12.97
N THR A 246 -3.18 -14.15 -13.06
CA THR A 246 -4.17 -14.94 -13.81
C THR A 246 -4.98 -14.04 -14.75
N PRO A 247 -5.11 -14.38 -16.04
CA PRO A 247 -6.03 -13.69 -16.93
C PRO A 247 -7.49 -13.80 -16.46
N SER A 248 -8.21 -12.69 -16.47
CA SER A 248 -9.64 -12.62 -16.15
C SER A 248 -10.29 -11.42 -16.85
N THR A 249 -11.58 -11.19 -16.57
CA THR A 249 -12.37 -10.11 -17.17
C THR A 249 -12.91 -9.17 -16.09
N CYS A 250 -12.81 -7.87 -16.32
CA CYS A 250 -13.41 -6.85 -15.46
C CYS A 250 -14.93 -6.80 -15.68
N GLN A 251 -15.72 -6.98 -14.61
CA GLN A 251 -17.19 -6.98 -14.68
C GLN A 251 -17.82 -5.63 -14.33
N LEU A 252 -17.05 -4.58 -14.07
CA LEU A 252 -17.56 -3.33 -13.49
C LEU A 252 -18.40 -2.46 -14.47
N CYS A 253 -18.39 -2.78 -15.76
CA CYS A 253 -19.22 -2.13 -16.77
C CYS A 253 -19.34 -3.02 -18.03
N PRO A 254 -20.25 -2.70 -18.97
CA PRO A 254 -20.46 -3.45 -20.20
C PRO A 254 -19.24 -3.60 -21.13
N GLU A 255 -18.17 -2.81 -20.98
CA GLU A 255 -16.95 -2.95 -21.81
C GLU A 255 -16.26 -4.31 -21.62
N GLY A 256 -16.35 -4.91 -20.43
CA GLY A 256 -15.75 -6.22 -20.15
C GLY A 256 -14.24 -6.29 -20.44
N CYS A 257 -13.42 -5.34 -19.96
CA CYS A 257 -12.00 -5.29 -20.29
C CYS A 257 -11.23 -6.56 -19.82
N SER A 258 -10.33 -7.10 -20.64
CA SER A 258 -9.44 -8.19 -20.21
C SER A 258 -8.35 -7.64 -19.30
N MET A 259 -8.03 -8.39 -18.23
CA MET A 259 -7.03 -7.98 -17.24
C MET A 259 -6.19 -9.16 -16.78
N ILE A 260 -4.98 -8.87 -16.29
CA ILE A 260 -4.20 -9.78 -15.46
C ILE A 260 -4.51 -9.44 -14.00
N ALA A 261 -5.26 -10.33 -13.36
CA ALA A 261 -5.55 -10.31 -11.94
C ALA A 261 -4.32 -10.78 -11.15
N LYS A 262 -3.88 -9.99 -10.16
CA LYS A 262 -2.76 -10.30 -9.29
C LYS A 262 -3.30 -10.61 -7.90
N ALA A 263 -2.91 -11.75 -7.34
CA ALA A 263 -3.27 -12.14 -5.99
C ALA A 263 -2.04 -12.44 -5.13
N ARG A 264 -2.21 -12.32 -3.82
CA ARG A 264 -1.26 -12.75 -2.79
C ARG A 264 -2.02 -13.39 -1.65
N SER A 265 -1.65 -14.62 -1.29
CA SER A 265 -2.23 -15.34 -0.14
C SER A 265 -3.76 -15.42 -0.19
N GLY A 266 -4.32 -15.65 -1.39
CA GLY A 266 -5.77 -15.74 -1.61
C GLY A 266 -6.51 -14.40 -1.67
N GLN A 267 -5.82 -13.27 -1.52
CA GLN A 267 -6.39 -11.92 -1.62
C GLN A 267 -6.09 -11.31 -3.00
N PHE A 268 -7.06 -10.64 -3.63
CA PHE A 268 -6.84 -9.89 -4.87
C PHE A 268 -6.15 -8.57 -4.54
N VAL A 269 -4.95 -8.31 -5.07
CA VAL A 269 -4.14 -7.14 -4.66
C VAL A 269 -4.01 -6.07 -5.74
N ALA A 270 -4.12 -6.44 -7.02
CA ALA A 270 -4.05 -5.49 -8.13
C ALA A 270 -4.60 -6.07 -9.44
N ALA A 271 -5.04 -5.20 -10.34
CA ALA A 271 -5.29 -5.51 -11.75
C ALA A 271 -4.24 -4.85 -12.63
N THR A 272 -3.84 -5.47 -13.73
CA THR A 272 -2.98 -4.85 -14.76
C THR A 272 -3.48 -5.20 -16.16
N MET A 273 -3.09 -4.40 -17.16
CA MET A 273 -3.42 -4.72 -18.56
C MET A 273 -2.71 -5.98 -19.05
N THR A 274 -3.32 -6.66 -20.01
CA THR A 274 -2.78 -7.90 -20.60
C THR A 274 -1.57 -7.65 -21.50
N ALA A 275 -1.47 -6.45 -22.07
CA ALA A 275 -0.34 -5.99 -22.86
C ALA A 275 -0.29 -4.45 -22.86
N PHE A 276 0.89 -3.88 -23.09
CA PHE A 276 1.07 -2.44 -23.23
C PHE A 276 0.62 -1.95 -24.63
N ARG A 277 -0.70 -1.83 -24.79
CA ARG A 277 -1.36 -1.33 -26.01
C ARG A 277 -2.69 -0.65 -25.66
N PRO A 278 -3.14 0.38 -26.40
CA PRO A 278 -4.35 1.14 -26.08
C PRO A 278 -5.60 0.29 -25.84
N GLU A 279 -5.82 -0.71 -26.67
CA GLU A 279 -6.99 -1.59 -26.64
C GLU A 279 -7.05 -2.50 -25.40
N ALA A 280 -5.90 -2.76 -24.76
CA ALA A 280 -5.80 -3.55 -23.54
C ALA A 280 -5.80 -2.68 -22.26
N SER A 281 -5.88 -1.36 -22.39
CA SER A 281 -5.87 -0.45 -21.24
C SER A 281 -7.09 -0.65 -20.34
N LEU A 282 -6.86 -0.47 -19.03
CA LEU A 282 -7.91 -0.44 -18.02
C LEU A 282 -8.24 1.01 -17.67
N CYS A 283 -9.50 1.27 -17.31
CA CYS A 283 -9.89 2.54 -16.69
C CYS A 283 -9.42 2.61 -15.23
N ALA A 284 -9.50 3.80 -14.64
CA ALA A 284 -9.10 4.04 -13.25
C ALA A 284 -9.80 3.08 -12.26
N LEU A 285 -11.10 2.86 -12.45
CA LEU A 285 -11.89 1.94 -11.63
C LEU A 285 -11.41 0.48 -11.79
N GLY A 286 -11.19 0.01 -13.02
CA GLY A 286 -10.68 -1.34 -13.26
C GLY A 286 -9.24 -1.54 -12.78
N ARG A 287 -8.38 -0.53 -12.90
CA ARG A 287 -6.95 -0.59 -12.51
C ARG A 287 -6.75 -0.50 -11.00
N PHE A 288 -7.47 0.39 -10.32
CA PHE A 288 -7.23 0.75 -8.92
C PHE A 288 -8.42 0.50 -8.00
N GLY A 289 -9.64 0.69 -8.49
CA GLY A 289 -10.86 0.51 -7.69
C GLY A 289 -11.29 -0.95 -7.53
N TYR A 290 -11.02 -1.82 -8.50
CA TYR A 290 -11.41 -3.24 -8.48
C TYR A 290 -10.91 -3.94 -7.21
N ALA A 291 -9.64 -3.76 -6.87
CA ALA A 291 -9.06 -4.36 -5.66
C ALA A 291 -9.69 -3.82 -4.38
N GLN A 292 -9.98 -2.51 -4.32
CA GLN A 292 -10.63 -1.88 -3.17
C GLN A 292 -12.09 -2.33 -3.00
N LEU A 293 -12.81 -2.57 -4.10
CA LEU A 293 -14.18 -3.10 -4.07
C LEU A 293 -14.23 -4.54 -3.55
N VAL A 294 -13.34 -5.42 -4.04
CA VAL A 294 -13.26 -6.81 -3.56
C VAL A 294 -12.89 -6.84 -2.08
N ASN A 295 -11.91 -6.04 -1.67
CA ASN A 295 -11.39 -6.02 -0.31
C ASN A 295 -12.06 -4.95 0.58
N ALA A 296 -13.31 -4.57 0.28
CA ALA A 296 -14.00 -3.59 1.10
C ALA A 296 -14.00 -4.05 2.58
N PRO A 297 -13.62 -3.20 3.54
CA PRO A 297 -13.53 -3.63 4.94
C PRO A 297 -14.89 -3.96 5.56
N THR A 298 -15.98 -3.54 4.92
CA THR A 298 -17.36 -3.66 5.38
C THR A 298 -18.11 -4.85 4.75
N ARG A 299 -17.42 -5.76 4.04
CA ARG A 299 -18.03 -6.92 3.36
C ARG A 299 -18.96 -7.73 4.28
N LEU A 300 -20.07 -8.22 3.72
CA LEU A 300 -20.98 -9.14 4.41
C LEU A 300 -20.33 -10.52 4.54
N LEU A 301 -20.21 -11.02 5.77
CA LEU A 301 -19.39 -12.22 6.07
C LEU A 301 -20.20 -13.48 6.36
N ARG A 302 -21.43 -13.36 6.83
CA ARG A 302 -22.24 -14.51 7.31
C ARG A 302 -23.71 -14.32 6.93
N PRO A 303 -24.43 -15.41 6.63
CA PRO A 303 -25.86 -15.31 6.41
C PRO A 303 -26.59 -14.91 7.69
N ALA A 304 -27.69 -14.20 7.54
CA ALA A 304 -28.50 -13.73 8.65
C ALA A 304 -29.98 -13.79 8.32
N ILE A 305 -30.80 -14.00 9.35
CA ILE A 305 -32.26 -13.94 9.27
C ILE A 305 -32.78 -12.88 10.23
N ARG A 306 -33.93 -12.29 9.92
CA ARG A 306 -34.59 -11.32 10.79
C ARG A 306 -35.78 -11.95 11.50
N GLU A 307 -35.77 -11.87 12.82
CA GLU A 307 -36.88 -12.29 13.68
C GLU A 307 -37.20 -11.17 14.67
N ASN A 308 -38.49 -10.83 14.81
CA ASN A 308 -38.97 -9.79 15.73
C ASN A 308 -38.28 -8.41 15.59
N GLY A 309 -37.81 -8.08 14.37
CA GLY A 309 -37.11 -6.82 14.08
C GLY A 309 -35.59 -6.89 14.21
N ASP A 310 -35.04 -7.94 14.84
CA ASP A 310 -33.60 -8.11 15.06
C ASP A 310 -32.99 -9.09 14.05
N ALA A 311 -31.76 -8.80 13.60
CA ALA A 311 -31.01 -9.66 12.68
C ALA A 311 -30.07 -10.60 13.42
N PHE A 312 -30.19 -11.91 13.19
CA PHE A 312 -29.38 -12.95 13.79
C PHE A 312 -28.54 -13.65 12.72
N THR A 313 -27.23 -13.76 12.96
CA THR A 313 -26.37 -14.59 12.09
C THR A 313 -26.68 -16.06 12.31
N VAL A 314 -26.90 -16.79 11.23
CA VAL A 314 -27.24 -18.22 11.25
C VAL A 314 -26.29 -19.03 10.38
N ASP A 315 -26.44 -20.35 10.34
CA ASP A 315 -25.80 -21.18 9.32
C ASP A 315 -26.52 -21.07 7.96
N TRP A 316 -25.85 -21.55 6.92
CA TRP A 316 -26.38 -21.50 5.56
C TRP A 316 -27.65 -22.34 5.35
N ALA A 317 -27.78 -23.48 6.04
CA ALA A 317 -28.96 -24.33 5.88
C ALA A 317 -30.21 -23.61 6.40
N SER A 318 -30.11 -23.02 7.59
CA SER A 318 -31.18 -22.24 8.22
C SER A 318 -31.56 -21.01 7.38
N ALA A 319 -30.57 -20.31 6.83
CA ALA A 319 -30.82 -19.15 5.96
C ALA A 319 -31.53 -19.52 4.65
N LEU A 320 -31.10 -20.62 4.01
CA LEU A 320 -31.75 -21.13 2.79
C LEU A 320 -33.16 -21.64 3.07
N ASP A 321 -33.40 -22.28 4.22
CA ASP A 321 -34.72 -22.72 4.65
C ASP A 321 -35.67 -21.55 4.85
N ALA A 322 -35.21 -20.51 5.54
CA ALA A 322 -35.97 -19.28 5.75
C ALA A 322 -36.29 -18.59 4.42
N ALA A 323 -35.32 -18.50 3.50
CA ALA A 323 -35.52 -17.95 2.17
C ALA A 323 -36.54 -18.77 1.38
N ALA A 324 -36.37 -20.09 1.29
CA ALA A 324 -37.25 -20.98 0.54
C ALA A 324 -38.69 -20.96 1.08
N SER A 325 -38.87 -21.05 2.40
CA SER A 325 -40.20 -20.98 3.03
C SER A 325 -40.87 -19.62 2.84
N GLY A 326 -40.12 -18.52 2.93
CA GLY A 326 -40.66 -17.20 2.65
C GLY A 326 -41.08 -17.05 1.20
N LEU A 327 -40.21 -17.39 0.25
CA LEU A 327 -40.51 -17.31 -1.18
C LEU A 327 -41.72 -18.17 -1.59
N ARG A 328 -41.85 -19.40 -1.07
CA ARG A 328 -43.03 -20.25 -1.33
C ARG A 328 -44.35 -19.58 -0.93
N ARG A 329 -44.37 -18.81 0.17
CA ARG A 329 -45.60 -18.11 0.63
C ARG A 329 -46.02 -16.97 -0.28
N HIS A 330 -45.10 -16.41 -1.05
CA HIS A 330 -45.35 -15.26 -1.93
C HIS A 330 -45.28 -15.61 -3.42
N ALA A 331 -45.32 -16.89 -3.81
CA ALA A 331 -45.27 -17.31 -5.21
C ALA A 331 -46.33 -16.57 -6.07
N GLY A 332 -45.94 -16.14 -7.29
CA GLY A 332 -46.75 -15.27 -8.15
C GLY A 332 -46.80 -13.79 -7.74
N LYS A 333 -46.19 -13.41 -6.61
CA LYS A 333 -46.12 -12.03 -6.08
C LYS A 333 -44.70 -11.58 -5.78
N ILE A 334 -43.72 -12.09 -6.53
CA ILE A 334 -42.29 -11.85 -6.29
C ILE A 334 -41.70 -10.98 -7.40
N GLY A 335 -40.89 -10.01 -7.00
CA GLY A 335 -39.99 -9.26 -7.88
C GLY A 335 -38.52 -9.67 -7.67
N ILE A 336 -37.75 -9.78 -8.75
CA ILE A 336 -36.32 -10.08 -8.72
C ILE A 336 -35.57 -8.96 -9.44
N LEU A 337 -34.68 -8.26 -8.72
CA LEU A 337 -33.77 -7.28 -9.32
C LEU A 337 -32.33 -7.74 -9.15
N ILE A 338 -31.62 -7.83 -10.26
CA ILE A 338 -30.21 -8.25 -10.32
C ILE A 338 -29.38 -7.21 -11.03
N SER A 339 -28.07 -7.22 -10.82
CA SER A 339 -27.14 -6.39 -11.58
C SER A 339 -26.92 -6.98 -12.98
N GLU A 340 -26.84 -6.16 -14.03
CA GLU A 340 -26.35 -6.59 -15.35
C GLU A 340 -24.87 -7.02 -15.31
N ALA A 341 -24.13 -6.55 -14.29
CA ALA A 341 -22.70 -6.83 -14.07
C ALA A 341 -22.43 -8.14 -13.29
N ILE A 342 -23.17 -9.21 -13.58
CA ILE A 342 -22.98 -10.57 -13.01
C ILE A 342 -22.52 -11.55 -14.08
N SER A 343 -22.20 -12.79 -13.70
CA SER A 343 -21.86 -13.83 -14.67
C SER A 343 -23.09 -14.31 -15.44
N ARG A 344 -22.86 -14.89 -16.62
CA ARG A 344 -23.93 -15.45 -17.45
C ARG A 344 -24.63 -16.62 -16.75
N GLU A 345 -23.88 -17.39 -15.97
CA GLU A 345 -24.35 -18.52 -15.18
C GLU A 345 -25.29 -18.07 -14.04
N GLU A 346 -24.91 -17.01 -13.32
CA GLU A 346 -25.77 -16.42 -12.27
C GLU A 346 -27.06 -15.88 -12.87
N ARG A 347 -26.99 -15.14 -13.98
CA ARG A 347 -28.17 -14.62 -14.68
C ARG A 347 -29.11 -15.75 -15.10
N TYR A 348 -28.57 -16.79 -15.71
CA TYR A 348 -29.35 -17.95 -16.12
C TYR A 348 -30.09 -18.60 -14.94
N LEU A 349 -29.42 -18.77 -13.79
CA LEU A 349 -30.05 -19.34 -12.59
C LEU A 349 -31.14 -18.43 -12.01
N TYR A 350 -30.94 -17.12 -12.02
CA TYR A 350 -31.98 -16.16 -11.64
C TYR A 350 -33.19 -16.23 -12.57
N GLU A 351 -32.99 -16.39 -13.88
CA GLU A 351 -34.08 -16.55 -14.85
C GLU A 351 -34.84 -17.87 -14.67
N GLN A 352 -34.16 -18.97 -14.32
CA GLN A 352 -34.83 -20.22 -13.92
C GLN A 352 -35.66 -20.02 -12.66
N LEU A 353 -35.07 -19.43 -11.62
CA LEU A 353 -35.73 -19.16 -10.35
C LEU A 353 -36.98 -18.28 -10.54
N ALA A 354 -36.88 -17.27 -11.40
CA ALA A 354 -38.00 -16.40 -11.73
C ALA A 354 -39.14 -17.17 -12.41
N ARG A 355 -38.83 -18.04 -13.38
CA ARG A 355 -39.84 -18.86 -14.07
C ARG A 355 -40.56 -19.82 -13.13
N GLU A 356 -39.83 -20.51 -12.26
CA GLU A 356 -40.40 -21.49 -11.32
C GLU A 356 -41.26 -20.83 -10.23
N LEU A 357 -40.95 -19.58 -9.84
CA LEU A 357 -41.70 -18.81 -8.85
C LEU A 357 -42.83 -17.95 -9.42
N ASP A 358 -43.01 -17.94 -10.75
CA ASP A 358 -43.86 -16.98 -11.46
C ASP A 358 -43.56 -15.53 -11.03
N ALA A 359 -42.26 -15.20 -10.98
CA ALA A 359 -41.76 -13.91 -10.51
C ALA A 359 -41.42 -12.98 -11.68
N ARG A 360 -41.57 -11.67 -11.44
CA ARG A 360 -41.08 -10.63 -12.38
C ARG A 360 -39.58 -10.45 -12.16
N ILE A 361 -38.79 -10.47 -13.22
CA ILE A 361 -37.33 -10.30 -13.15
C ILE A 361 -36.85 -9.17 -14.06
N ALA A 362 -35.87 -8.39 -13.59
CA ALA A 362 -35.15 -7.44 -14.42
C ALA A 362 -33.67 -7.34 -14.00
N ALA A 363 -32.81 -7.18 -14.99
CA ALA A 363 -31.42 -6.79 -14.78
C ALA A 363 -31.30 -5.26 -14.83
N VAL A 364 -30.74 -4.68 -13.78
CA VAL A 364 -30.49 -3.24 -13.65
C VAL A 364 -29.14 -2.93 -14.30
N PRO A 365 -29.11 -2.12 -15.37
CA PRO A 365 -27.88 -1.82 -16.08
C PRO A 365 -26.99 -0.89 -15.24
N THR A 366 -25.68 -1.04 -15.43
CA THR A 366 -24.71 -0.09 -14.87
C THR A 366 -24.66 1.14 -15.76
N VAL A 367 -24.74 2.34 -15.19
CA VAL A 367 -24.71 3.59 -15.97
C VAL A 367 -23.48 4.45 -15.62
N PRO A 368 -23.00 5.30 -16.56
CA PRO A 368 -21.98 6.29 -16.27
C PRO A 368 -22.42 7.31 -15.21
N VAL A 369 -21.45 8.04 -14.66
CA VAL A 369 -21.72 9.18 -13.77
C VAL A 369 -22.70 10.20 -14.37
N GLY A 370 -23.57 10.74 -13.52
CA GLY A 370 -24.60 11.72 -13.91
C GLY A 370 -25.88 11.12 -14.49
N GLN A 371 -25.99 9.79 -14.54
CA GLN A 371 -27.21 9.07 -14.94
C GLN A 371 -27.68 8.18 -13.78
N GLU A 372 -28.99 7.99 -13.67
CA GLU A 372 -29.57 7.01 -12.76
C GLU A 372 -29.82 5.70 -13.53
N SER A 373 -29.53 4.57 -12.89
CA SER A 373 -29.84 3.26 -13.47
C SER A 373 -31.37 3.13 -13.60
N PRO A 374 -31.90 2.92 -14.82
CA PRO A 374 -33.34 2.75 -14.99
C PRO A 374 -33.82 1.50 -14.26
N LEU A 375 -34.90 1.65 -13.51
CA LEU A 375 -35.66 0.56 -12.89
C LEU A 375 -36.85 0.21 -13.80
N PRO A 376 -37.27 -1.06 -13.86
CA PRO A 376 -38.42 -1.45 -14.67
C PRO A 376 -39.73 -0.88 -14.10
N GLU A 377 -40.71 -0.61 -14.95
CA GLU A 377 -41.97 0.05 -14.57
C GLU A 377 -42.71 -0.64 -13.41
N TRP A 378 -42.63 -1.98 -13.34
CA TRP A 378 -43.28 -2.77 -12.29
C TRP A 378 -42.71 -2.54 -10.89
N VAL A 379 -41.53 -1.90 -10.75
CA VAL A 379 -41.00 -1.52 -9.43
C VAL A 379 -41.91 -0.51 -8.72
N ALA A 380 -42.74 0.23 -9.46
CA ALA A 380 -43.77 1.09 -8.87
C ALA A 380 -44.91 0.31 -8.20
N GLU A 381 -45.04 -1.00 -8.46
CA GLU A 381 -46.05 -1.88 -7.85
C GLU A 381 -45.60 -2.52 -6.53
N ILE A 382 -44.38 -2.24 -6.06
CA ILE A 382 -43.86 -2.74 -4.77
C ILE A 382 -44.78 -2.30 -3.63
N GLY A 383 -45.16 -3.26 -2.76
CA GLY A 383 -46.06 -2.99 -1.63
C GLY A 383 -47.55 -2.98 -2.01
N SER A 384 -47.89 -3.26 -3.27
CA SER A 384 -49.25 -3.57 -3.69
C SER A 384 -49.54 -5.09 -3.60
N ASP A 385 -50.78 -5.50 -3.88
CA ASP A 385 -51.17 -6.92 -3.90
C ASP A 385 -50.43 -7.76 -4.95
N THR A 386 -49.70 -7.14 -5.89
CA THR A 386 -48.96 -7.80 -6.97
C THR A 386 -47.50 -8.10 -6.65
N ILE A 387 -46.82 -7.28 -5.82
CA ILE A 387 -45.42 -7.50 -5.43
C ILE A 387 -45.28 -7.27 -3.92
N THR A 388 -45.45 -8.36 -3.17
CA THR A 388 -45.34 -8.39 -1.71
C THR A 388 -43.96 -8.85 -1.24
N ALA A 389 -43.20 -9.52 -2.11
CA ALA A 389 -41.88 -10.05 -1.77
C ALA A 389 -40.83 -9.80 -2.85
N MET A 390 -39.55 -9.73 -2.47
CA MET A 390 -38.46 -9.54 -3.42
C MET A 390 -37.20 -10.35 -3.13
N ILE A 391 -36.48 -10.65 -4.22
CA ILE A 391 -35.09 -11.09 -4.21
C ILE A 391 -34.22 -9.97 -4.82
N LEU A 392 -33.25 -9.47 -4.06
CA LEU A 392 -32.34 -8.41 -4.51
C LEU A 392 -30.91 -8.93 -4.62
N GLY A 393 -30.37 -8.95 -5.84
CA GLY A 393 -28.95 -9.17 -6.14
C GLY A 393 -28.11 -7.89 -6.07
N GLY A 394 -28.40 -6.98 -5.13
CA GLY A 394 -27.78 -5.65 -5.04
C GLY A 394 -28.58 -4.62 -4.23
N ASN A 395 -28.15 -3.36 -4.26
CA ASN A 395 -28.72 -2.23 -3.54
C ASN A 395 -29.42 -1.22 -4.49
N PHE A 396 -30.55 -1.62 -5.06
CA PHE A 396 -31.24 -0.82 -6.11
C PHE A 396 -32.39 0.05 -5.59
N LEU A 397 -33.04 -0.36 -4.50
CA LEU A 397 -34.27 0.26 -4.02
C LEU A 397 -34.02 1.36 -2.99
N ASN A 398 -34.97 2.29 -2.88
CA ASN A 398 -34.97 3.31 -1.84
C ASN A 398 -35.58 2.77 -0.52
N ALA A 399 -35.49 3.56 0.56
CA ALA A 399 -35.97 3.13 1.88
C ALA A 399 -37.47 2.85 1.93
N GLU A 400 -38.29 3.69 1.28
CA GLU A 400 -39.75 3.54 1.23
C GLU A 400 -40.16 2.21 0.58
N GLN A 401 -39.59 1.91 -0.59
CA GLN A 401 -39.82 0.66 -1.32
C GLN A 401 -39.40 -0.56 -0.51
N LEU A 402 -38.24 -0.48 0.17
CA LEU A 402 -37.76 -1.60 0.99
C LEU A 402 -38.68 -1.87 2.19
N THR A 403 -39.21 -0.82 2.83
CA THR A 403 -40.11 -0.97 3.98
C THR A 403 -41.53 -1.42 3.62
N ALA A 404 -41.92 -1.28 2.35
CA ALA A 404 -43.23 -1.70 1.86
C ALA A 404 -43.33 -3.21 1.58
N LEU A 405 -42.21 -3.94 1.60
CA LEU A 405 -42.16 -5.38 1.35
C LEU A 405 -42.51 -6.20 2.60
N GLU A 406 -43.33 -7.24 2.42
CA GLU A 406 -43.63 -8.21 3.48
C GLU A 406 -42.49 -9.22 3.68
N PHE A 407 -41.76 -9.52 2.60
CA PHE A 407 -40.63 -10.45 2.63
C PHE A 407 -39.51 -10.08 1.64
N LEU A 408 -38.27 -9.99 2.13
CA LEU A 408 -37.11 -9.57 1.38
C LEU A 408 -35.92 -10.51 1.59
N VAL A 409 -35.43 -11.08 0.48
CA VAL A 409 -34.17 -11.84 0.42
C VAL A 409 -33.11 -10.99 -0.29
N VAL A 410 -31.95 -10.78 0.34
CA VAL A 410 -30.85 -9.99 -0.21
C VAL A 410 -29.64 -10.88 -0.46
N LEU A 411 -29.17 -10.93 -1.70
CA LEU A 411 -27.92 -11.55 -2.15
C LEU A 411 -26.92 -10.44 -2.49
N ASP A 412 -26.04 -10.11 -1.54
CA ASP A 412 -25.05 -9.05 -1.73
C ASP A 412 -23.76 -9.34 -0.97
N GLY A 413 -22.66 -8.74 -1.43
CA GLY A 413 -21.36 -8.80 -0.78
C GLY A 413 -21.05 -7.52 -0.01
N LEU A 414 -21.77 -6.43 -0.30
CA LEU A 414 -21.57 -5.11 0.31
C LEU A 414 -22.80 -4.71 1.14
N PRO A 415 -22.61 -4.02 2.27
CA PRO A 415 -23.73 -3.57 3.09
C PRO A 415 -24.41 -2.38 2.42
N GLY A 416 -25.69 -2.53 2.12
CA GLY A 416 -26.54 -1.47 1.57
C GLY A 416 -27.73 -1.16 2.47
N ARG A 417 -28.62 -0.28 1.98
CA ARG A 417 -29.86 0.11 2.68
C ARG A 417 -30.77 -1.09 2.96
N SER A 418 -30.71 -2.11 2.10
CA SER A 418 -31.49 -3.33 2.22
C SER A 418 -31.06 -4.23 3.38
N ARG A 419 -29.83 -4.09 3.90
CA ARG A 419 -29.30 -4.91 5.01
C ARG A 419 -30.18 -4.82 6.26
N ASP A 420 -30.62 -3.61 6.60
CA ASP A 420 -31.29 -3.34 7.88
C ASP A 420 -32.76 -3.76 7.90
N VAL A 421 -33.30 -4.13 6.75
CA VAL A 421 -34.71 -4.52 6.57
C VAL A 421 -34.90 -5.89 5.93
N ALA A 422 -33.84 -6.50 5.39
CA ALA A 422 -33.88 -7.85 4.85
C ALA A 422 -34.40 -8.87 5.88
N ASN A 423 -35.32 -9.73 5.44
CA ASN A 423 -35.75 -10.90 6.21
C ASN A 423 -34.70 -12.00 6.16
N VAL A 424 -34.03 -12.14 5.01
CA VAL A 424 -32.90 -13.06 4.83
C VAL A 424 -31.79 -12.33 4.10
N LEU A 425 -30.58 -12.39 4.66
CA LEU A 425 -29.36 -11.85 4.08
C LEU A 425 -28.42 -13.01 3.75
N LEU A 426 -28.00 -13.10 2.49
CA LEU A 426 -27.13 -14.15 1.97
C LEU A 426 -25.85 -13.50 1.40
N PRO A 427 -24.69 -13.63 2.07
CA PRO A 427 -23.46 -12.98 1.64
C PRO A 427 -22.90 -13.65 0.38
N VAL A 428 -22.62 -12.85 -0.65
CA VAL A 428 -22.09 -13.34 -1.93
C VAL A 428 -20.61 -13.00 -2.13
N ALA A 429 -19.93 -13.85 -2.88
CA ALA A 429 -18.61 -13.60 -3.43
C ALA A 429 -18.69 -12.52 -4.52
N LEU A 430 -17.68 -11.66 -4.60
CA LEU A 430 -17.62 -10.54 -5.54
C LEU A 430 -16.49 -10.70 -6.54
N LEU A 431 -16.76 -10.34 -7.80
CA LEU A 431 -15.74 -10.08 -8.82
C LEU A 431 -14.72 -11.23 -8.95
N SER A 432 -13.45 -11.03 -8.56
CA SER A 432 -12.38 -12.02 -8.66
C SER A 432 -12.55 -13.25 -7.76
N GLU A 433 -13.55 -13.25 -6.90
CA GLU A 433 -13.91 -14.40 -6.05
C GLU A 433 -14.80 -15.40 -6.81
N ASN A 434 -15.32 -15.03 -7.98
CA ASN A 434 -16.19 -15.85 -8.82
C ASN A 434 -15.47 -16.39 -10.07
N ALA A 435 -16.02 -17.47 -10.61
CA ALA A 435 -15.67 -18.03 -11.91
C ALA A 435 -16.92 -18.12 -12.78
N GLY A 436 -16.74 -18.20 -14.11
CA GLY A 436 -17.85 -18.32 -15.05
C GLY A 436 -17.55 -17.59 -16.35
N THR A 437 -18.56 -17.02 -16.97
CA THR A 437 -18.43 -16.25 -18.21
C THR A 437 -19.12 -14.89 -18.10
N PHE A 438 -18.67 -13.92 -18.90
CA PHE A 438 -19.22 -12.57 -18.99
C PHE A 438 -19.37 -12.17 -20.46
N ARG A 439 -20.54 -11.66 -20.85
CA ARG A 439 -20.75 -11.10 -22.19
C ARG A 439 -20.59 -9.59 -22.18
N ASN A 440 -19.69 -9.06 -22.99
CA ASN A 440 -19.52 -7.62 -23.12
C ASN A 440 -20.46 -7.00 -24.17
N ALA A 441 -20.49 -5.67 -24.24
CA ALA A 441 -21.30 -4.91 -25.18
C ALA A 441 -20.91 -5.12 -26.66
N ALA A 442 -19.70 -5.66 -26.93
CA ALA A 442 -19.28 -6.07 -28.27
C ALA A 442 -19.82 -7.47 -28.65
N GLY A 443 -20.54 -8.14 -27.75
CA GLY A 443 -21.10 -9.48 -27.95
C GLY A 443 -20.11 -10.62 -27.67
N GLU A 444 -18.90 -10.32 -27.21
CA GLU A 444 -17.88 -11.31 -26.90
C GLU A 444 -18.17 -11.99 -25.55
N VAL A 445 -18.11 -13.32 -25.52
CA VAL A 445 -18.15 -14.10 -24.28
C VAL A 445 -16.73 -14.30 -23.77
N LYS A 446 -16.47 -13.83 -22.56
CA LYS A 446 -15.14 -13.77 -21.96
C LYS A 446 -15.10 -14.58 -20.65
N PRO A 447 -13.97 -15.21 -20.32
CA PRO A 447 -13.86 -15.99 -19.10
C PRO A 447 -13.75 -15.07 -17.88
N LEU A 448 -14.41 -15.50 -16.81
CA LEU A 448 -14.19 -15.04 -15.44
C LEU A 448 -13.44 -16.13 -14.71
N THR A 449 -12.24 -15.81 -14.25
CA THR A 449 -11.42 -16.73 -13.49
C THR A 449 -11.45 -16.33 -12.03
N ARG A 450 -11.69 -17.30 -11.14
CA ARG A 450 -11.55 -17.11 -9.70
C ARG A 450 -10.07 -16.98 -9.35
N VAL A 451 -9.70 -15.86 -8.72
CA VAL A 451 -8.31 -15.52 -8.36
C VAL A 451 -8.16 -15.26 -6.86
N SER A 452 -9.26 -14.95 -6.16
CA SER A 452 -9.27 -14.72 -4.71
C SER A 452 -10.34 -15.54 -3.99
N SER A 453 -10.21 -15.60 -2.67
CA SER A 453 -11.18 -16.24 -1.77
C SER A 453 -12.18 -15.21 -1.25
N ALA A 454 -13.46 -15.59 -1.21
CA ALA A 454 -14.49 -14.78 -0.57
C ALA A 454 -14.28 -14.72 0.95
N PRO A 455 -14.56 -13.58 1.61
CA PRO A 455 -14.33 -13.42 3.03
C PRO A 455 -15.42 -14.11 3.87
N GLY A 456 -15.03 -14.61 5.04
CA GLY A 456 -15.96 -15.25 5.97
C GLY A 456 -16.60 -16.52 5.39
N GLN A 457 -17.93 -16.54 5.34
CA GLN A 457 -18.75 -17.62 4.78
C GLN A 457 -19.44 -17.22 3.48
N ALA A 458 -19.06 -16.10 2.85
CA ALA A 458 -19.62 -15.69 1.57
C ALA A 458 -19.36 -16.77 0.49
N ARG A 459 -20.33 -16.98 -0.40
CA ARG A 459 -20.28 -18.02 -1.45
C ARG A 459 -20.48 -17.43 -2.84
N PRO A 460 -19.96 -18.06 -3.91
CA PRO A 460 -20.36 -17.74 -5.27
C PRO A 460 -21.88 -17.74 -5.43
N GLU A 461 -22.41 -16.73 -6.11
CA GLU A 461 -23.85 -16.50 -6.14
C GLU A 461 -24.59 -17.63 -6.88
N TRP A 462 -23.96 -18.24 -7.89
CA TRP A 462 -24.50 -19.42 -8.58
C TRP A 462 -24.71 -20.62 -7.64
N GLU A 463 -23.84 -20.82 -6.64
CA GLU A 463 -23.99 -21.91 -5.66
C GLU A 463 -25.19 -21.65 -4.75
N ILE A 464 -25.37 -20.39 -4.33
CA ILE A 464 -26.51 -19.99 -3.48
C ILE A 464 -27.82 -20.19 -4.23
N LEU A 465 -27.89 -19.76 -5.50
CA LEU A 465 -29.09 -19.90 -6.32
C LEU A 465 -29.41 -21.36 -6.62
N ARG A 466 -28.40 -22.18 -6.93
CA ARG A 466 -28.54 -23.63 -7.06
C ARG A 466 -29.11 -24.23 -5.78
N ASP A 467 -28.50 -23.98 -4.63
CA ASP A 467 -28.91 -24.56 -3.35
C ASP A 467 -30.33 -24.12 -2.95
N LEU A 468 -30.68 -22.86 -3.24
CA LEU A 468 -32.03 -22.35 -3.04
C LEU A 468 -33.06 -23.06 -3.95
N GLY A 469 -32.73 -23.24 -5.24
CA GLY A 469 -33.56 -24.00 -6.17
C GLY A 469 -33.73 -25.46 -5.75
N GLN A 470 -32.67 -26.09 -5.22
CA GLN A 470 -32.73 -27.43 -4.63
C GLN A 470 -33.66 -27.49 -3.44
N ARG A 471 -33.59 -26.50 -2.54
CA ARG A 471 -34.46 -26.44 -1.35
C ARG A 471 -35.93 -26.17 -1.68
N LEU A 472 -36.16 -25.54 -2.84
CA LEU A 472 -37.49 -25.30 -3.43
C LEU A 472 -38.01 -26.49 -4.25
N ASP A 473 -37.21 -27.54 -4.43
CA ASP A 473 -37.50 -28.73 -5.24
C ASP A 473 -37.68 -28.45 -6.74
N PHE A 474 -36.97 -27.45 -7.27
CA PHE A 474 -37.03 -27.09 -8.69
C PHE A 474 -36.12 -27.97 -9.54
N ALA A 475 -36.71 -28.74 -10.46
CA ALA A 475 -35.98 -29.67 -11.32
C ALA A 475 -35.01 -28.97 -12.29
N THR A 476 -35.34 -27.74 -12.72
CA THR A 476 -34.56 -26.92 -13.66
C THR A 476 -33.27 -26.34 -13.06
N MET A 477 -33.05 -26.53 -11.75
CA MET A 477 -31.92 -25.96 -11.00
C MET A 477 -31.02 -27.02 -10.34
N GLN A 478 -31.17 -28.29 -10.73
CA GLN A 478 -30.43 -29.44 -10.18
C GLN A 478 -29.04 -29.61 -10.84
N PHE A 479 -28.16 -28.63 -10.66
CA PHE A 479 -26.80 -28.67 -11.21
C PHE A 479 -25.77 -29.16 -10.17
N ALA A 480 -24.82 -30.00 -10.57
CA ALA A 480 -23.74 -30.46 -9.68
C ALA A 480 -22.52 -29.53 -9.71
N SER A 481 -22.28 -28.82 -10.82
CA SER A 481 -21.10 -27.96 -11.00
C SER A 481 -21.38 -26.73 -11.84
N LEU A 482 -20.46 -25.76 -11.79
CA LEU A 482 -20.53 -24.56 -12.63
C LEU A 482 -20.49 -24.90 -14.13
N GLU A 483 -19.71 -25.91 -14.54
CA GLU A 483 -19.61 -26.33 -15.94
C GLU A 483 -20.92 -26.90 -16.49
N GLU A 484 -21.76 -27.50 -15.64
CA GLU A 484 -23.11 -27.90 -16.03
C GLU A 484 -24.01 -26.69 -16.26
N VAL A 485 -23.93 -25.69 -15.38
CA VAL A 485 -24.66 -24.42 -15.55
C VAL A 485 -24.20 -23.73 -16.84
N SER A 486 -22.89 -23.56 -17.05
CA SER A 486 -22.32 -22.92 -18.25
C SER A 486 -22.76 -23.60 -19.55
N ARG A 487 -22.93 -24.93 -19.56
CA ARG A 487 -23.46 -25.66 -20.73
C ARG A 487 -24.94 -25.43 -20.97
N ALA A 488 -25.70 -25.12 -19.92
CA ALA A 488 -27.13 -24.83 -20.01
C ALA A 488 -27.42 -23.36 -20.39
N VAL A 489 -26.45 -22.45 -20.20
CA VAL A 489 -26.57 -21.05 -20.60
C VAL A 489 -26.72 -20.94 -22.12
N GLY A 490 -27.88 -20.47 -22.58
CA GLY A 490 -28.16 -20.19 -23.98
C GLY A 490 -27.50 -18.91 -24.50
N ASP A 491 -27.91 -18.49 -25.70
CA ASP A 491 -27.54 -17.17 -26.19
C ASP A 491 -28.34 -16.09 -25.46
N GLU A 492 -27.68 -15.00 -25.10
CA GLU A 492 -28.29 -13.88 -24.37
C GLU A 492 -27.91 -12.57 -25.07
N PRO A 493 -28.78 -11.55 -25.01
CA PRO A 493 -28.46 -10.26 -25.61
C PRO A 493 -27.23 -9.63 -24.95
N ALA A 494 -26.37 -9.02 -25.78
CA ALA A 494 -25.28 -8.20 -25.28
C ALA A 494 -25.83 -6.99 -24.51
N PRO A 495 -25.17 -6.56 -23.41
CA PRO A 495 -25.53 -5.34 -22.71
C PRO A 495 -25.33 -4.11 -23.62
N GLY A 496 -26.05 -3.04 -23.32
CA GLY A 496 -25.92 -1.78 -24.06
C GLY A 496 -24.51 -1.18 -23.90
N PRO A 497 -23.88 -0.66 -24.97
CA PRO A 497 -22.58 -0.02 -24.86
C PRO A 497 -22.68 1.33 -24.14
N PHE A 498 -21.61 1.74 -23.49
CA PHE A 498 -21.50 3.11 -22.99
C PHE A 498 -21.29 4.08 -24.16
N SER A 499 -21.85 5.29 -24.05
CA SER A 499 -21.64 6.34 -25.05
C SER A 499 -20.17 6.76 -25.17
N LYS A 500 -19.41 6.64 -24.07
CA LYS A 500 -17.96 6.80 -24.02
C LYS A 500 -17.34 5.69 -23.18
N ALA A 501 -16.28 5.06 -23.69
CA ALA A 501 -15.56 4.02 -22.97
C ALA A 501 -14.80 4.61 -21.76
N PRO A 502 -14.99 4.11 -20.52
CA PRO A 502 -14.35 4.64 -19.31
C PRO A 502 -12.82 4.61 -19.33
N ARG A 503 -12.20 3.74 -20.14
CA ARG A 503 -10.74 3.68 -20.32
C ARG A 503 -10.13 4.90 -21.01
N HIS A 504 -10.95 5.65 -21.77
CA HIS A 504 -10.50 6.83 -22.51
C HIS A 504 -10.90 8.15 -21.84
N ASP A 505 -11.88 8.14 -20.95
CA ASP A 505 -12.45 9.30 -20.27
C ASP A 505 -12.79 8.96 -18.82
N VAL A 506 -12.08 9.58 -17.86
CA VAL A 506 -12.27 9.33 -16.41
C VAL A 506 -13.60 9.88 -15.90
N PHE A 507 -14.24 10.78 -16.65
CA PHE A 507 -15.58 11.28 -16.34
C PHE A 507 -16.68 10.42 -16.96
N ALA A 508 -16.34 9.27 -17.55
CA ALA A 508 -17.28 8.27 -18.03
C ALA A 508 -17.26 6.99 -17.18
N LEU A 509 -16.62 7.03 -16.00
CA LEU A 509 -16.60 5.90 -15.06
C LEU A 509 -18.03 5.58 -14.56
N PRO A 510 -18.34 4.29 -14.32
CA PRO A 510 -19.62 3.92 -13.74
C PRO A 510 -19.72 4.42 -12.30
N ALA A 511 -20.86 5.01 -11.93
CA ALA A 511 -21.08 5.55 -10.58
C ALA A 511 -21.43 4.47 -9.56
N THR A 512 -21.96 3.33 -10.02
CA THR A 512 -22.45 2.26 -9.16
C THR A 512 -21.90 0.89 -9.54
N TYR A 513 -21.77 0.01 -8.56
CA TYR A 513 -21.58 -1.43 -8.75
C TYR A 513 -22.63 -2.17 -7.92
N ARG A 514 -23.47 -3.00 -8.56
CA ARG A 514 -24.64 -3.67 -7.91
C ARG A 514 -25.52 -2.69 -7.11
N GLY A 515 -25.68 -1.44 -7.59
CA GLY A 515 -26.46 -0.40 -6.91
C GLY A 515 -25.75 0.33 -5.75
N HIS A 516 -24.52 -0.07 -5.40
CA HIS A 516 -23.69 0.65 -4.43
C HIS A 516 -22.89 1.75 -5.12
N LEU A 517 -22.83 2.95 -4.53
CA LEU A 517 -21.96 4.02 -5.01
C LEU A 517 -20.49 3.59 -4.88
N VAL A 518 -19.78 3.50 -6.00
CA VAL A 518 -18.39 2.98 -5.97
C VAL A 518 -17.44 3.92 -5.21
N ALA A 519 -17.75 5.23 -5.17
CA ALA A 519 -16.94 6.21 -4.45
C ALA A 519 -17.10 6.13 -2.92
N ASP A 520 -18.15 5.49 -2.40
CA ASP A 520 -18.25 5.21 -0.95
C ASP A 520 -17.21 4.20 -0.49
N ILE A 521 -16.82 3.29 -1.39
CA ILE A 521 -15.84 2.23 -1.14
C ILE A 521 -14.44 2.64 -1.62
N VAL A 522 -14.39 3.45 -2.69
CA VAL A 522 -13.15 3.95 -3.31
C VAL A 522 -13.19 5.49 -3.32
N PRO A 523 -12.94 6.16 -2.18
CA PRO A 523 -13.13 7.61 -2.04
C PRO A 523 -12.32 8.45 -3.02
N ALA A 524 -11.18 7.94 -3.49
CA ALA A 524 -10.37 8.58 -4.52
C ALA A 524 -11.13 8.87 -5.83
N LEU A 525 -12.24 8.17 -6.10
CA LEU A 525 -13.07 8.41 -7.27
C LEU A 525 -13.87 9.72 -7.23
N GLU A 526 -14.04 10.33 -6.05
CA GLU A 526 -14.65 11.66 -5.91
C GLU A 526 -13.91 12.72 -6.75
N ALA A 527 -12.60 12.54 -6.96
CA ALA A 527 -11.78 13.42 -7.81
C ALA A 527 -12.24 13.46 -9.29
N PHE A 528 -13.11 12.55 -9.72
CA PHE A 528 -13.72 12.53 -11.05
C PHE A 528 -15.22 12.85 -11.03
N GLY A 529 -15.73 13.41 -9.92
CA GLY A 529 -17.12 13.81 -9.77
C GLY A 529 -18.09 12.65 -9.50
N LEU A 530 -17.61 11.49 -9.06
CA LEU A 530 -18.49 10.38 -8.71
C LEU A 530 -19.22 10.68 -7.39
N PRO A 531 -20.53 10.41 -7.30
CA PRO A 531 -21.32 10.69 -6.12
C PRO A 531 -20.96 9.78 -4.96
N THR A 532 -21.04 10.31 -3.75
CA THR A 532 -20.92 9.60 -2.48
C THR A 532 -22.16 9.79 -1.64
N THR A 533 -22.42 8.83 -0.75
CA THR A 533 -23.40 9.01 0.32
C THR A 533 -22.90 10.15 1.21
N PRO A 534 -23.74 11.16 1.52
CA PRO A 534 -23.36 12.23 2.44
C PRO A 534 -22.81 11.64 3.73
N ARG A 535 -21.51 11.83 3.97
CA ARG A 535 -20.93 11.45 5.25
C ARG A 535 -21.51 12.41 6.28
N PRO A 536 -21.95 11.93 7.46
CA PRO A 536 -22.19 12.85 8.56
C PRO A 536 -20.89 13.66 8.68
N VAL A 537 -20.97 14.97 8.48
CA VAL A 537 -19.91 15.87 8.92
C VAL A 537 -19.71 15.45 10.37
N GLN A 538 -18.49 15.03 10.74
CA GLN A 538 -18.18 14.80 12.15
C GLN A 538 -18.64 16.07 12.84
N SER A 539 -19.75 15.95 13.57
CA SER A 539 -20.43 17.08 14.17
C SER A 539 -19.38 17.83 14.93
N ASP A 540 -19.32 19.15 14.74
CA ASP A 540 -18.63 20.05 15.63
C ASP A 540 -18.91 19.55 17.06
N ALA A 541 -17.92 18.87 17.65
CA ALA A 541 -17.98 18.54 19.06
C ALA A 541 -18.27 19.87 19.75
N PRO A 542 -19.22 19.94 20.70
CA PRO A 542 -19.64 21.20 21.28
C PRO A 542 -18.40 22.02 21.62
N GLU A 543 -18.29 23.23 21.06
CA GLU A 543 -17.11 24.13 21.18
C GLU A 543 -16.65 24.25 22.63
N ASP A 544 -17.57 24.07 23.58
CA ASP A 544 -17.36 24.14 25.02
C ASP A 544 -16.62 22.94 25.65
N ALA A 545 -16.53 21.77 25.01
CA ALA A 545 -15.84 20.59 25.57
C ALA A 545 -14.34 20.54 25.25
N LEU A 546 -13.89 21.28 24.23
CA LEU A 546 -12.49 21.30 23.75
C LEU A 546 -11.68 22.49 24.26
N ALA A 547 -12.25 23.37 25.09
CA ALA A 547 -11.61 24.59 25.56
C ALA A 547 -10.24 24.35 26.26
N ASP A 548 -10.04 23.20 26.93
CA ASP A 548 -8.82 22.82 27.69
C ASP A 548 -8.07 21.56 27.17
N GLY A 549 -8.17 21.22 25.88
CA GLY A 549 -7.54 20.05 25.23
C GLY A 549 -6.05 20.13 24.79
N PHE A 550 -5.61 19.05 24.11
CA PHE A 550 -4.23 18.78 23.67
C PHE A 550 -3.89 19.42 22.31
N GLU A 551 -3.44 20.66 22.35
CA GLU A 551 -3.08 21.44 21.15
C GLU A 551 -1.72 21.04 20.57
N LEU A 552 -1.63 20.87 19.25
CA LEU A 552 -0.37 20.73 18.53
C LEU A 552 0.28 22.10 18.35
N LEU A 553 1.26 22.41 19.20
CA LEU A 553 1.95 23.71 19.24
C LEU A 553 3.00 23.87 18.13
N GLU A 554 3.66 22.78 17.76
CA GLU A 554 4.72 22.80 16.75
C GLU A 554 4.78 21.46 16.00
N LYS A 555 5.02 21.52 14.69
CA LYS A 555 5.30 20.36 13.85
C LYS A 555 6.44 20.67 12.89
N ARG A 556 7.48 19.83 12.87
CA ARG A 556 8.64 19.99 11.97
C ARG A 556 9.19 18.65 11.51
N GLU A 557 9.39 18.46 10.20
CA GLU A 557 10.19 17.32 9.69
C GLU A 557 11.67 17.62 9.97
N LEU A 558 12.31 16.82 10.83
CA LEU A 558 13.72 16.99 11.21
C LEU A 558 14.64 16.47 10.11
N VAL A 559 14.33 15.26 9.64
CA VAL A 559 14.95 14.54 8.54
C VAL A 559 13.84 13.72 7.85
N PRO A 560 14.03 13.23 6.62
CA PRO A 560 13.00 12.47 5.91
C PRO A 560 12.35 11.38 6.77
N ASN A 561 11.01 11.41 6.88
CA ASN A 561 10.15 10.56 7.74
C ASN A 561 10.20 10.79 9.25
N MET A 562 11.06 11.66 9.79
CA MET A 562 11.14 11.92 11.23
C MET A 562 10.56 13.28 11.56
N HIS A 563 9.49 13.29 12.35
CA HIS A 563 8.73 14.50 12.66
C HIS A 563 8.76 14.79 14.15
N LEU A 564 9.15 16.02 14.49
CA LEU A 564 8.98 16.60 15.81
C LEU A 564 7.55 17.11 15.94
N LEU A 565 6.86 16.66 16.98
CA LEU A 565 5.58 17.21 17.43
C LEU A 565 5.74 17.74 18.86
N ARG A 566 5.37 19.00 19.09
CA ARG A 566 5.27 19.59 20.43
C ARG A 566 3.81 19.80 20.77
N ILE A 567 3.34 19.19 21.86
CA ILE A 567 1.93 19.12 22.22
C ILE A 567 1.73 19.71 23.61
N ARG A 568 0.75 20.59 23.76
CA ARG A 568 0.34 21.10 25.08
C ARG A 568 -0.28 19.97 25.89
N ALA A 569 0.36 19.58 26.99
CA ALA A 569 -0.09 18.55 27.90
C ALA A 569 0.44 18.80 29.33
N PRO A 570 -0.09 19.80 30.07
CA PRO A 570 0.53 20.29 31.30
C PRO A 570 0.65 19.24 32.41
N GLN A 571 -0.38 18.42 32.58
CA GLN A 571 -0.38 17.35 33.60
C GLN A 571 0.69 16.29 33.30
N ILE A 572 0.91 15.99 32.02
CA ILE A 572 1.91 15.01 31.58
C ILE A 572 3.31 15.58 31.78
N ALA A 573 3.55 16.81 31.31
CA ALA A 573 4.84 17.48 31.38
C ALA A 573 5.34 17.62 32.83
N ALA A 574 4.44 17.87 33.79
CA ALA A 574 4.77 17.99 35.21
C ALA A 574 5.26 16.67 35.85
N HIS A 575 4.88 15.52 35.30
CA HIS A 575 5.19 14.20 35.87
C HIS A 575 6.12 13.35 35.00
N ALA A 576 6.44 13.81 33.80
CA ALA A 576 7.27 13.10 32.84
C ALA A 576 8.68 12.84 33.38
N LYS A 577 9.15 11.60 33.19
CA LYS A 577 10.48 11.15 33.57
C LYS A 577 11.16 10.41 32.41
N PRO A 578 12.50 10.35 32.39
CA PRO A 578 13.24 9.64 31.35
C PRO A 578 12.81 8.17 31.24
N GLY A 579 12.65 7.71 30.00
CA GLY A 579 12.27 6.34 29.66
C GLY A 579 10.76 6.08 29.59
N GLN A 580 9.91 7.10 29.80
CA GLN A 580 8.46 6.97 29.69
C GLN A 580 7.92 7.28 28.28
N PHE A 581 6.65 6.96 28.06
CA PHE A 581 5.95 7.20 26.79
C PHE A 581 4.54 7.76 27.04
N VAL A 582 3.85 8.14 25.96
CA VAL A 582 2.44 8.55 25.96
C VAL A 582 1.66 7.75 24.92
N ILE A 583 0.35 7.62 25.11
CA ILE A 583 -0.58 7.12 24.08
C ILE A 583 -1.21 8.34 23.39
N LEU A 584 -1.17 8.36 22.05
CA LEU A 584 -1.80 9.39 21.24
C LEU A 584 -2.98 8.84 20.43
N MET A 585 -4.00 9.70 20.25
CA MET A 585 -5.09 9.53 19.29
C MET A 585 -5.26 10.85 18.52
N ALA A 586 -5.10 10.81 17.18
CA ALA A 586 -5.27 12.00 16.34
C ALA A 586 -6.74 12.48 16.35
N GLY A 587 -7.68 11.59 16.01
CA GLY A 587 -9.12 11.80 16.12
C GLY A 587 -9.80 10.79 17.06
N GLU A 588 -11.09 10.96 17.33
CA GLU A 588 -11.84 10.12 18.27
C GLU A 588 -11.89 8.63 17.88
N THR A 589 -11.84 8.35 16.58
CA THR A 589 -11.83 7.01 16.01
C THR A 589 -10.43 6.52 15.64
N SER A 590 -9.38 7.31 15.91
CA SER A 590 -8.00 6.91 15.63
C SER A 590 -7.54 5.79 16.57
N GLU A 591 -6.57 5.01 16.12
CA GLU A 591 -5.92 4.01 16.97
C GLU A 591 -5.19 4.68 18.14
N ARG A 592 -5.16 3.98 19.29
CA ARG A 592 -4.32 4.33 20.44
C ARG A 592 -2.92 3.83 20.17
N THR A 593 -1.94 4.74 20.02
CA THR A 593 -0.57 4.35 19.65
C THR A 593 0.45 4.93 20.63
N PRO A 594 1.41 4.11 21.13
CA PRO A 594 2.43 4.56 22.06
C PRO A 594 3.56 5.32 21.34
N PHE A 595 3.99 6.44 21.92
CA PHE A 595 5.15 7.22 21.47
C PHE A 595 6.02 7.65 22.65
N THR A 596 7.34 7.45 22.51
CA THR A 596 8.32 7.81 23.55
C THR A 596 8.38 9.33 23.75
N LEU A 597 8.44 9.75 25.02
CA LEU A 597 8.71 11.14 25.38
C LEU A 597 10.17 11.50 25.05
N ALA A 598 10.36 12.44 24.14
CA ALA A 598 11.68 12.86 23.67
C ALA A 598 12.22 14.09 24.43
N ASP A 599 11.34 15.00 24.85
CA ASP A 599 11.64 16.07 25.82
C ASP A 599 10.33 16.62 26.41
N TRP A 600 10.41 17.48 27.42
CA TRP A 600 9.22 18.16 27.98
C TRP A 600 9.63 19.41 28.76
N ASN A 601 8.67 20.32 28.91
CA ASN A 601 8.82 21.53 29.72
C ASN A 601 7.65 21.63 30.71
N ALA A 602 7.93 21.41 31.99
CA ALA A 602 6.93 21.45 33.05
C ALA A 602 6.34 22.86 33.25
N ASP A 603 7.14 23.91 33.07
CA ASP A 603 6.70 25.30 33.25
C ASP A 603 5.79 25.77 32.10
N GLN A 604 6.11 25.37 30.86
CA GLN A 604 5.31 25.68 29.68
C GLN A 604 4.12 24.71 29.50
N GLY A 605 4.17 23.56 30.17
CA GLY A 605 3.14 22.54 30.13
C GLY A 605 3.08 21.80 28.78
N ASP A 606 4.21 21.59 28.12
CA ASP A 606 4.28 20.89 26.84
C ASP A 606 5.25 19.70 26.83
N ILE A 607 4.96 18.76 25.94
CA ILE A 607 5.75 17.56 25.70
C ILE A 607 6.22 17.53 24.25
N THR A 608 7.40 16.99 24.01
CA THR A 608 8.00 16.83 22.68
C THR A 608 8.14 15.35 22.35
N LEU A 609 7.72 14.99 21.13
CA LEU A 609 7.76 13.64 20.59
C LEU A 609 8.48 13.65 19.25
N ILE A 610 9.26 12.60 18.98
CA ILE A 610 9.82 12.32 17.65
C ILE A 610 9.11 11.10 17.08
N ILE A 611 8.36 11.32 15.99
CA ILE A 611 7.52 10.32 15.34
C ILE A 611 8.11 9.98 13.98
N GLU A 612 8.36 8.69 13.76
CA GLU A 612 8.65 8.18 12.41
C GLU A 612 7.33 7.94 11.68
N GLU A 613 7.16 8.48 10.45
CA GLU A 613 5.98 8.19 9.61
C GLU A 613 6.03 6.72 9.16
N VAL A 614 5.43 5.83 9.94
CA VAL A 614 5.29 4.40 9.66
C VAL A 614 3.90 3.91 10.04
N GLY A 615 3.15 3.40 9.07
CA GLY A 615 1.78 2.94 9.30
C GLY A 615 0.74 4.06 9.33
N ARG A 616 -0.48 3.73 9.76
CA ARG A 616 -1.65 4.62 9.74
C ARG A 616 -1.55 5.73 10.79
N SER A 617 -1.38 5.37 12.06
CA SER A 617 -1.54 6.30 13.20
C SER A 617 -0.51 7.43 13.20
N SER A 618 0.75 7.09 12.90
CA SER A 618 1.80 8.11 12.74
C SER A 618 1.51 9.05 11.57
N ARG A 619 1.00 8.53 10.44
CA ARG A 619 0.59 9.34 9.29
C ARG A 619 -0.59 10.26 9.62
N GLU A 620 -1.59 9.78 10.35
CA GLU A 620 -2.71 10.63 10.81
C GLU A 620 -2.19 11.80 11.66
N LEU A 621 -1.33 11.52 12.65
CA LEU A 621 -0.73 12.54 13.51
C LEU A 621 0.11 13.56 12.73
N ILE A 622 0.95 13.09 11.80
CA ILE A 622 1.83 13.95 10.99
C ILE A 622 1.02 14.78 9.98
N SER A 623 -0.18 14.35 9.61
CA SER A 623 -1.07 15.08 8.71
C SER A 623 -1.79 16.24 9.40
N LEU A 624 -1.86 16.27 10.74
CA LEU A 624 -2.48 17.36 11.49
C LEU A 624 -1.77 18.70 11.25
N PRO A 625 -2.48 19.81 10.97
CA PRO A 625 -1.88 21.14 10.93
C PRO A 625 -1.50 21.63 12.34
N VAL A 626 -0.53 22.55 12.44
CA VAL A 626 -0.24 23.23 13.71
C VAL A 626 -1.49 24.00 14.16
N GLY A 627 -1.79 23.96 15.46
CA GLY A 627 -3.02 24.47 16.05
C GLY A 627 -4.17 23.46 16.09
N ALA A 628 -4.06 22.32 15.38
CA ALA A 628 -5.02 21.23 15.52
C ALA A 628 -5.00 20.65 16.93
N ARG A 629 -6.14 20.12 17.36
CA ARG A 629 -6.30 19.47 18.67
C ARG A 629 -6.36 17.97 18.48
N LEU A 630 -5.56 17.25 19.25
CA LEU A 630 -5.63 15.79 19.29
C LEU A 630 -6.83 15.39 20.14
N ALA A 631 -7.55 14.35 19.72
CA ALA A 631 -8.67 13.80 20.49
C ALA A 631 -8.24 13.33 21.88
N HIS A 632 -7.04 12.72 21.99
CA HIS A 632 -6.54 12.27 23.29
C HIS A 632 -5.02 12.13 23.37
N VAL A 633 -4.47 12.42 24.56
CA VAL A 633 -3.09 12.13 24.97
C VAL A 633 -3.13 11.56 26.38
N SER A 634 -2.66 10.33 26.57
CA SER A 634 -2.58 9.68 27.89
C SER A 634 -1.13 9.48 28.32
N GLY A 635 -0.78 9.93 29.52
CA GLY A 635 0.49 9.59 30.16
C GLY A 635 0.92 10.58 31.25
N PRO A 636 2.20 10.56 31.65
CA PRO A 636 3.23 9.63 31.18
C PRO A 636 2.92 8.19 31.62
N LEU A 637 3.24 7.21 30.77
CA LEU A 637 3.04 5.78 30.98
C LEU A 637 4.38 5.04 30.95
N GLY A 638 4.36 3.80 31.44
CA GLY A 638 5.56 3.00 31.64
C GLY A 638 6.33 3.37 32.91
N GLN A 639 7.11 2.42 33.37
CA GLN A 639 8.07 2.59 34.44
C GLN A 639 9.24 3.45 33.93
N PRO A 640 9.58 4.56 34.61
CA PRO A 640 10.73 5.36 34.23
C PRO A 640 12.02 4.55 34.40
N PHE A 641 13.02 4.85 33.58
CA PHE A 641 14.32 4.20 33.71
C PHE A 641 14.96 4.57 35.06
N ASP A 642 15.58 3.58 35.71
CA ASP A 642 16.23 3.76 37.01
C ASP A 642 17.57 4.49 36.84
N ILE A 643 17.57 5.79 37.14
CA ILE A 643 18.73 6.66 36.99
C ILE A 643 19.62 6.54 38.23
N GLN A 644 20.78 5.91 38.07
CA GLN A 644 21.77 5.72 39.12
C GLN A 644 23.19 6.05 38.63
N LYS A 645 24.11 6.33 39.57
CA LYS A 645 25.54 6.42 39.27
C LYS A 645 26.13 5.01 39.14
N LYS A 646 26.52 4.64 37.92
CA LYS A 646 27.14 3.36 37.55
C LYS A 646 28.62 3.51 37.16
N GLY A 647 29.01 4.61 36.53
CA GLY A 647 30.35 4.81 35.99
C GLY A 647 30.31 5.36 34.57
N THR A 648 30.81 4.60 33.59
CA THR A 648 30.73 4.90 32.16
C THR A 648 29.49 4.24 31.55
N VAL A 649 28.58 5.04 31.03
CA VAL A 649 27.34 4.59 30.40
C VAL A 649 27.32 4.98 28.92
N VAL A 650 27.05 4.01 28.05
CA VAL A 650 26.98 4.23 26.61
C VAL A 650 25.54 4.04 26.13
N LEU A 651 24.97 5.08 25.50
CA LEU A 651 23.60 5.07 24.97
C LEU A 651 23.61 5.07 23.45
N GLY A 652 22.98 4.09 22.81
CA GLY A 652 22.83 3.98 21.37
C GLY A 652 21.41 4.28 20.91
N GLY A 653 21.24 5.31 20.08
CA GLY A 653 19.96 5.73 19.53
C GLY A 653 19.93 5.62 18.00
N GLY A 654 18.89 5.00 17.43
CA GLY A 654 18.66 4.97 16.00
C GLY A 654 17.21 5.28 15.64
N CYS A 655 16.97 5.91 14.49
CA CYS A 655 15.63 6.38 14.09
C CYS A 655 15.00 7.28 15.18
N TYR A 656 13.74 7.04 15.58
CA TYR A 656 13.09 7.74 16.71
C TYR A 656 13.85 7.58 18.04
N GLY A 657 14.67 6.53 18.18
CA GLY A 657 15.46 6.27 19.38
C GLY A 657 16.54 7.31 19.65
N ILE A 658 16.98 8.08 18.64
CA ILE A 658 17.85 9.25 18.84
C ILE A 658 17.18 10.26 19.78
N GLY A 659 15.89 10.52 19.59
CA GLY A 659 15.12 11.38 20.49
C GLY A 659 14.88 10.76 21.86
N GLY A 660 14.66 9.44 21.92
CA GLY A 660 14.41 8.75 23.19
C GLY A 660 15.62 8.65 24.13
N ILE A 661 16.85 8.68 23.60
CA ILE A 661 18.06 8.65 24.45
C ILE A 661 18.44 10.02 25.04
N LEU A 662 17.92 11.13 24.49
CA LEU A 662 18.23 12.48 24.97
C LEU A 662 17.89 12.71 26.46
N PRO A 663 16.66 12.43 26.94
CA PRO A 663 16.32 12.63 28.35
C PRO A 663 17.08 11.67 29.28
N LEU A 664 17.43 10.47 28.79
CA LEU A 664 18.25 9.51 29.53
C LEU A 664 19.69 10.00 29.70
N ALA A 665 20.32 10.47 28.62
CA ALA A 665 21.68 11.01 28.64
C ALA A 665 21.78 12.19 29.62
N ARG A 666 20.82 13.13 29.54
CA ARG A 666 20.70 14.28 30.46
C ARG A 666 20.65 13.84 31.92
N ALA A 667 19.74 12.93 32.26
CA ALA A 667 19.55 12.48 33.64
C ALA A 667 20.73 11.64 34.16
N LEU A 668 21.30 10.76 33.34
CA LEU A 668 22.46 9.95 33.73
C LEU A 668 23.72 10.81 33.94
N LYS A 669 23.92 11.85 33.12
CA LYS A 669 25.02 12.81 33.31
C LYS A 669 24.84 13.61 34.60
N GLN A 670 23.62 14.09 34.88
CA GLN A 670 23.28 14.77 36.14
C GLN A 670 23.48 13.86 37.37
N ALA A 671 23.27 12.55 37.24
CA ALA A 671 23.57 11.57 38.28
C ALA A 671 25.08 11.30 38.48
N GLY A 672 25.96 11.94 37.70
CA GLY A 672 27.41 11.86 37.85
C GLY A 672 28.06 10.68 37.12
N ASN A 673 27.43 10.16 36.07
CA ASN A 673 28.04 9.19 35.16
C ASN A 673 28.87 9.90 34.08
N ARG A 674 29.87 9.20 33.53
CA ARG A 674 30.46 9.53 32.23
C ARG A 674 29.52 9.00 31.15
N VAL A 675 28.96 9.88 30.33
CA VAL A 675 27.93 9.54 29.34
C VAL A 675 28.48 9.66 27.92
N ILE A 676 28.42 8.56 27.17
CA ILE A 676 28.77 8.51 25.74
C ILE A 676 27.50 8.22 24.94
N SER A 677 27.03 9.16 24.14
CA SER A 677 25.92 8.94 23.23
C SER A 677 26.42 8.48 21.88
N VAL A 678 25.71 7.54 21.25
CA VAL A 678 25.98 7.05 19.90
C VAL A 678 24.69 7.22 19.10
N ILE A 679 24.75 8.00 18.02
CA ILE A 679 23.65 8.15 17.07
C ILE A 679 23.90 7.31 15.82
N GLU A 680 22.91 6.50 15.45
CA GLU A 680 22.93 5.64 14.26
C GLU A 680 21.89 6.10 13.23
N ALA A 681 22.32 6.16 11.97
CA ALA A 681 21.42 6.29 10.84
C ALA A 681 21.84 5.40 9.66
N SER A 682 20.96 5.19 8.68
CA SER A 682 21.37 4.47 7.47
C SER A 682 22.30 5.30 6.57
N SER A 683 22.18 6.62 6.63
CA SER A 683 23.05 7.60 5.95
C SER A 683 23.02 8.93 6.71
N SER A 684 24.00 9.79 6.44
CA SER A 684 24.20 11.06 7.15
C SER A 684 23.02 12.02 7.09
N TYR A 685 22.24 12.03 6.00
CA TYR A 685 21.06 12.89 5.83
C TYR A 685 19.87 12.51 6.73
N LEU A 686 19.98 11.43 7.51
CA LEU A 686 18.98 10.98 8.48
C LEU A 686 19.42 11.21 9.94
N LEU A 687 20.58 11.83 10.15
CA LEU A 687 21.03 12.22 11.48
C LEU A 687 20.35 13.52 11.91
N PHE A 688 19.88 13.57 13.15
CA PHE A 688 19.33 14.76 13.79
C PHE A 688 19.74 14.81 15.26
N TRP A 689 19.60 15.97 15.88
CA TRP A 689 19.84 16.19 17.32
C TRP A 689 21.23 15.80 17.86
N GLU A 690 22.24 15.93 17.01
CA GLU A 690 23.63 15.70 17.43
C GLU A 690 24.12 16.74 18.44
N GLU A 691 23.83 18.02 18.21
CA GLU A 691 24.26 19.10 19.12
C GLU A 691 23.52 19.04 20.45
N GLU A 692 22.23 18.70 20.42
CA GLU A 692 21.39 18.50 21.57
C GLU A 692 21.92 17.36 22.45
N LEU A 693 22.36 16.25 21.84
CA LEU A 693 23.00 15.14 22.55
C LEU A 693 24.40 15.51 23.07
N ARG A 694 25.21 16.25 22.28
CA ARG A 694 26.52 16.75 22.74
C ARG A 694 26.40 17.62 23.97
N ALA A 695 25.36 18.45 24.05
CA ALA A 695 25.12 19.32 25.20
C ALA A 695 24.87 18.53 26.50
N VAL A 696 24.32 17.32 26.40
CA VAL A 696 23.94 16.50 27.58
C VAL A 696 24.80 15.27 27.79
N SER A 697 25.85 15.08 26.99
CA SER A 697 26.78 13.93 27.06
C SER A 697 28.21 14.41 27.22
N ASP A 698 29.12 13.56 27.71
CA ASP A 698 30.56 13.88 27.72
C ASP A 698 31.18 13.66 26.34
N GLU A 699 30.60 12.73 25.58
CA GLU A 699 31.00 12.42 24.23
C GLU A 699 29.81 12.02 23.38
N THR A 700 29.84 12.36 22.08
CA THR A 700 28.84 11.91 21.10
C THR A 700 29.54 11.33 19.88
N ARG A 701 29.23 10.07 19.58
CA ARG A 701 29.75 9.30 18.45
C ARG A 701 28.67 9.10 17.41
N ILE A 702 29.07 8.93 16.16
CA ILE A 702 28.17 8.79 15.01
C ILE A 702 28.52 7.50 14.28
N ALA A 703 27.48 6.76 13.88
CA ALA A 703 27.61 5.63 12.99
C ALA A 703 26.61 5.73 11.83
N THR A 704 27.08 5.47 10.61
CA THR A 704 26.22 5.40 9.42
C THR A 704 26.44 4.10 8.67
N LYS A 705 25.33 3.44 8.27
CA LYS A 705 25.41 2.11 7.62
C LYS A 705 26.16 2.15 6.29
N ASP A 706 26.08 3.28 5.58
CA ASP A 706 26.80 3.52 4.32
C ASP A 706 28.20 4.14 4.51
N GLY A 707 28.59 4.47 5.74
CA GLY A 707 29.88 5.12 6.03
C GLY A 707 29.97 6.58 5.59
N SER A 708 28.85 7.21 5.23
CA SER A 708 28.83 8.64 4.84
C SER A 708 29.27 9.58 5.96
N ARG A 709 29.20 9.15 7.23
CA ARG A 709 29.69 9.89 8.39
C ARG A 709 30.01 8.99 9.58
N GLY A 710 31.09 9.29 10.30
CA GLY A 710 31.48 8.56 11.49
C GLY A 710 31.91 7.12 11.19
N THR A 711 31.62 6.20 12.10
CA THR A 711 31.94 4.77 11.93
C THR A 711 31.02 4.14 10.88
N ARG A 712 31.59 3.46 9.88
CA ARG A 712 30.82 2.67 8.91
C ARG A 712 30.21 1.47 9.64
N GLY A 713 28.88 1.43 9.72
CA GLY A 713 28.14 0.46 10.53
C GLY A 713 27.01 1.11 11.33
N GLY A 714 26.76 0.61 12.52
CA GLY A 714 25.81 1.15 13.47
C GLY A 714 26.33 1.25 14.89
N VAL A 715 25.39 1.28 15.83
CA VAL A 715 25.64 1.27 17.27
C VAL A 715 26.53 0.09 17.67
N GLN A 716 26.38 -1.05 17.00
CA GLN A 716 27.12 -2.28 17.28
C GLN A 716 28.63 -2.06 17.15
N GLU A 717 29.09 -1.50 16.02
CA GLU A 717 30.51 -1.26 15.75
C GLU A 717 31.12 -0.27 16.75
N VAL A 718 30.37 0.78 17.11
CA VAL A 718 30.85 1.77 18.08
C VAL A 718 30.91 1.18 19.49
N PHE A 719 29.93 0.35 19.88
CA PHE A 719 29.93 -0.32 21.18
C PHE A 719 31.11 -1.29 21.29
N GLU A 720 31.38 -2.06 20.23
CA GLU A 720 32.53 -2.97 20.19
C GLU A 720 33.85 -2.21 20.29
N GLN A 721 34.00 -1.11 19.55
CA GLN A 721 35.20 -0.27 19.61
C GLN A 721 35.44 0.27 21.03
N LEU A 722 34.40 0.84 21.66
CA LEU A 722 34.50 1.41 23.00
C LEU A 722 34.91 0.33 24.02
N TYR A 723 34.22 -0.82 24.01
CA TYR A 723 34.46 -1.91 24.95
C TYR A 723 35.84 -2.56 24.79
N ARG A 724 36.27 -2.82 23.54
CA ARG A 724 37.52 -3.56 23.29
C ARG A 724 38.77 -2.68 23.34
N HIS A 725 38.65 -1.38 23.06
CA HIS A 725 39.82 -0.54 22.77
C HIS A 725 39.92 0.73 23.62
N GLU A 726 38.83 1.22 24.22
CA GLU A 726 38.81 2.57 24.81
C GLU A 726 38.51 2.59 26.32
N GLY A 727 38.29 1.44 26.94
CA GLY A 727 38.22 1.28 28.39
C GLY A 727 36.96 0.54 28.88
N PRO A 728 36.81 0.40 30.20
CA PRO A 728 35.66 -0.30 30.77
C PRO A 728 34.36 0.49 30.55
N VAL A 729 33.31 -0.23 30.14
CA VAL A 729 31.94 0.26 30.06
C VAL A 729 31.11 -0.45 31.12
N ASP A 730 30.42 0.32 31.96
CA ASP A 730 29.66 -0.21 33.10
C ASP A 730 28.20 -0.53 32.73
N MET A 731 27.67 0.12 31.68
CA MET A 731 26.31 -0.13 31.20
C MET A 731 26.13 0.31 29.74
N PHE A 732 25.40 -0.51 28.97
CA PHE A 732 24.90 -0.17 27.64
C PHE A 732 23.39 0.04 27.67
N ILE A 733 22.91 1.03 26.92
CA ILE A 733 21.48 1.24 26.66
C ILE A 733 21.30 1.36 25.14
N ALA A 734 20.35 0.63 24.56
CA ALA A 734 20.03 0.73 23.13
C ALA A 734 18.54 0.99 22.89
N MET A 735 18.25 1.97 22.03
CA MET A 735 16.90 2.34 21.65
C MET A 735 16.80 2.62 20.16
N GLY A 736 15.92 1.89 19.48
CA GLY A 736 15.71 2.03 18.05
C GLY A 736 14.85 0.89 17.52
N CYS A 737 15.07 0.49 16.27
CA CYS A 737 14.31 -0.64 15.71
C CYS A 737 14.68 -1.96 16.39
N THR A 738 13.73 -2.91 16.40
CA THR A 738 13.88 -4.24 17.03
C THR A 738 15.12 -4.99 16.55
N PHE A 739 15.47 -4.85 15.26
CA PHE A 739 16.70 -5.44 14.70
C PHE A 739 17.97 -4.85 15.33
N MET A 740 18.06 -3.53 15.47
CA MET A 740 19.21 -2.86 16.07
C MET A 740 19.41 -3.30 17.51
N MET A 741 18.31 -3.35 18.28
CA MET A 741 18.35 -3.78 19.68
C MET A 741 18.76 -5.25 19.83
N ARG A 742 18.21 -6.16 19.01
CA ARG A 742 18.63 -7.57 18.96
C ARG A 742 20.11 -7.73 18.65
N MET A 743 20.61 -7.03 17.64
CA MET A 743 22.04 -7.10 17.27
C MET A 743 22.95 -6.59 18.39
N THR A 744 22.55 -5.53 19.10
CA THR A 744 23.28 -5.03 20.27
C THR A 744 23.24 -6.02 21.43
N THR A 745 22.11 -6.70 21.67
CA THR A 745 22.01 -7.79 22.64
C THR A 745 23.01 -8.89 22.36
N GLU A 746 23.04 -9.40 21.12
CA GLU A 746 23.94 -10.52 20.78
C GLU A 746 25.41 -10.13 20.88
N LEU A 747 25.76 -8.91 20.48
CA LEU A 747 27.11 -8.38 20.61
C LEU A 747 27.56 -8.32 22.09
N THR A 748 26.72 -7.76 22.95
CA THR A 748 27.04 -7.51 24.37
C THR A 748 26.93 -8.76 25.26
N ARG A 749 26.22 -9.81 24.83
CA ARG A 749 25.96 -11.03 25.61
C ARG A 749 27.23 -11.66 26.18
N SER A 750 28.30 -11.72 25.37
CA SER A 750 29.57 -12.32 25.79
C SER A 750 30.38 -11.46 26.78
N TRP A 751 30.07 -10.17 26.89
CA TRP A 751 30.82 -9.20 27.69
C TRP A 751 30.37 -9.15 29.15
N LYS A 752 29.18 -9.68 29.46
CA LYS A 752 28.58 -9.65 30.80
C LYS A 752 28.44 -8.23 31.38
N VAL A 753 28.37 -7.23 30.52
CA VAL A 753 28.06 -5.83 30.88
C VAL A 753 26.54 -5.66 30.89
N PRO A 754 25.94 -5.08 31.95
CA PRO A 754 24.52 -4.76 31.97
C PRO A 754 24.09 -4.01 30.71
N THR A 755 23.12 -4.56 29.98
CA THR A 755 22.65 -4.00 28.72
C THR A 755 21.13 -3.89 28.76
N PHE A 756 20.61 -2.69 28.49
CA PHE A 756 19.16 -2.43 28.50
C PHE A 756 18.66 -2.05 27.12
N VAL A 757 17.46 -2.50 26.77
CA VAL A 757 16.78 -2.18 25.51
C VAL A 757 15.36 -1.67 25.76
N ALA A 758 14.94 -0.68 24.98
CA ALA A 758 13.57 -0.14 25.04
C ALA A 758 12.65 -0.94 24.09
N LEU A 759 11.94 -1.92 24.62
CA LEU A 759 11.06 -2.77 23.81
C LEU A 759 9.81 -2.00 23.35
N ASN A 760 9.38 -2.30 22.14
CA ASN A 760 8.24 -1.68 21.48
C ASN A 760 7.21 -2.72 20.99
N PRO A 761 6.67 -3.61 21.83
CA PRO A 761 5.60 -4.52 21.41
C PRO A 761 4.33 -3.73 21.03
N ILE A 762 3.35 -4.43 20.48
CA ILE A 762 2.01 -3.85 20.25
C ILE A 762 1.42 -3.43 21.61
N MET A 763 0.97 -2.18 21.72
CA MET A 763 0.30 -1.67 22.92
C MET A 763 -1.04 -1.02 22.51
N VAL A 764 -2.12 -1.41 23.20
CA VAL A 764 -3.49 -0.94 22.90
C VAL A 764 -3.95 0.11 23.91
N ASP A 765 -3.78 -0.15 25.21
CA ASP A 765 -4.18 0.79 26.27
C ASP A 765 -3.01 1.55 26.90
N GLY A 766 -1.82 0.96 26.95
CA GLY A 766 -0.67 1.50 27.67
C GLY A 766 -0.74 1.34 29.20
N THR A 767 -1.77 0.69 29.74
CA THR A 767 -2.03 0.53 31.19
C THR A 767 -1.92 -0.92 31.66
N GLY A 768 -1.78 -1.88 30.75
CA GLY A 768 -1.59 -3.30 31.07
C GLY A 768 -2.89 -4.11 31.15
N MET A 769 -4.05 -3.48 31.08
CA MET A 769 -5.35 -4.16 31.23
C MET A 769 -5.65 -5.15 30.08
N CYS A 770 -5.28 -4.81 28.85
CA CYS A 770 -5.51 -5.63 27.67
C CYS A 770 -4.55 -6.81 27.51
N GLY A 771 -3.36 -6.72 28.13
CA GLY A 771 -2.28 -7.71 27.99
C GLY A 771 -1.64 -7.81 26.59
N ALA A 772 -1.94 -6.90 25.65
CA ALA A 772 -1.33 -6.91 24.31
C ALA A 772 0.19 -6.71 24.35
N CYS A 773 0.67 -5.87 25.26
CA CYS A 773 2.08 -5.47 25.43
C CYS A 773 2.98 -6.54 26.07
N ARG A 774 2.48 -7.77 26.20
CA ARG A 774 3.18 -8.89 26.84
C ARG A 774 4.46 -9.26 26.08
N VAL A 775 5.52 -9.50 26.85
CA VAL A 775 6.84 -9.99 26.40
C VAL A 775 7.42 -10.96 27.43
N SER A 776 8.24 -11.91 26.99
CA SER A 776 9.01 -12.76 27.91
C SER A 776 10.40 -12.19 28.16
N ILE A 777 10.74 -12.04 29.44
CA ILE A 777 12.04 -11.58 29.93
C ILE A 777 12.53 -12.60 30.97
N HIS A 778 13.66 -13.26 30.71
CA HIS A 778 14.19 -14.35 31.55
C HIS A 778 13.15 -15.45 31.81
N GLU A 779 12.43 -15.86 30.76
CA GLU A 779 11.34 -16.84 30.81
C GLU A 779 10.12 -16.41 31.66
N GLU A 780 10.12 -15.19 32.18
CA GLU A 780 8.99 -14.60 32.90
C GLU A 780 8.17 -13.69 32.01
N THR A 781 6.85 -13.82 32.08
CA THR A 781 5.93 -12.90 31.44
C THR A 781 5.98 -11.52 32.10
N LYS A 782 6.31 -10.49 31.31
CA LYS A 782 6.23 -9.06 31.68
C LYS A 782 5.31 -8.31 30.73
N PHE A 783 4.91 -7.11 31.13
CA PHE A 783 4.07 -6.20 30.36
C PHE A 783 4.87 -4.93 30.05
N ALA A 784 5.28 -4.75 28.80
CA ALA A 784 6.13 -3.62 28.42
C ALA A 784 5.55 -2.23 28.73
N CYS A 785 4.24 -2.13 28.86
CA CYS A 785 3.52 -0.89 29.13
C CYS A 785 3.46 -0.52 30.63
N ILE A 786 3.70 -1.47 31.55
CA ILE A 786 3.71 -1.21 33.01
C ILE A 786 5.06 -1.53 33.65
N ASP A 787 5.70 -2.63 33.25
CA ASP A 787 7.01 -3.08 33.77
C ASP A 787 8.18 -2.47 32.97
N GLY A 788 7.88 -1.95 31.78
CA GLY A 788 8.86 -1.42 30.83
C GLY A 788 8.70 0.10 30.61
N PRO A 789 9.20 0.64 29.49
CA PRO A 789 9.59 -0.09 28.28
C PRO A 789 11.02 -0.65 28.28
N PHE A 790 11.85 -0.31 29.27
CA PHE A 790 13.25 -0.76 29.35
C PHE A 790 13.38 -2.09 30.08
N PHE A 791 14.03 -3.05 29.42
CA PHE A 791 14.28 -4.38 29.97
C PHE A 791 15.75 -4.78 29.82
N ASP A 792 16.19 -5.73 30.65
CA ASP A 792 17.47 -6.41 30.46
C ASP A 792 17.48 -7.12 29.10
N ALA A 793 18.39 -6.69 28.25
CA ALA A 793 18.50 -7.11 26.86
C ALA A 793 18.81 -8.61 26.74
N HIS A 794 19.59 -9.17 27.68
CA HIS A 794 20.06 -10.55 27.60
C HIS A 794 18.98 -11.58 27.93
N GLY A 795 17.89 -11.15 28.59
CA GLY A 795 16.73 -11.97 28.94
C GLY A 795 15.57 -11.92 27.94
N VAL A 796 15.61 -11.04 26.94
CA VAL A 796 14.50 -10.85 25.98
C VAL A 796 14.35 -12.07 25.07
N ASP A 797 13.13 -12.59 24.97
CA ASP A 797 12.74 -13.49 23.87
C ASP A 797 12.45 -12.68 22.60
N TRP A 798 13.45 -12.59 21.73
CA TRP A 798 13.35 -11.82 20.49
C TRP A 798 12.45 -12.47 19.44
N ASP A 799 12.32 -13.79 19.46
CA ASP A 799 11.54 -14.53 18.47
C ASP A 799 10.04 -14.47 18.83
N GLU A 800 9.70 -14.53 20.13
CA GLU A 800 8.34 -14.23 20.60
C GLU A 800 7.93 -12.79 20.24
N LEU A 801 8.78 -11.81 20.54
CA LEU A 801 8.48 -10.40 20.28
C LEU A 801 8.21 -10.15 18.79
N ASP A 802 9.01 -10.74 17.90
CA ASP A 802 8.83 -10.59 16.45
C ASP A 802 7.54 -11.26 15.97
N CYS A 803 7.27 -12.49 16.43
CA CYS A 803 6.03 -13.21 16.12
C CYS A 803 4.80 -12.40 16.53
N ARG A 804 4.77 -11.89 17.77
CA ARG A 804 3.65 -11.09 18.28
C ARG A 804 3.44 -9.80 17.49
N ARG A 805 4.53 -9.11 17.12
CA ARG A 805 4.45 -7.88 16.29
C ARG A 805 3.88 -8.14 14.90
N SER A 806 3.94 -9.38 14.39
CA SER A 806 3.41 -9.72 13.08
C SER A 806 1.89 -9.98 13.06
N ALA A 807 1.23 -10.00 14.23
CA ALA A 807 -0.17 -10.43 14.38
C ALA A 807 -1.18 -9.65 13.51
N TYR A 808 -0.93 -8.36 13.25
CA TYR A 808 -1.84 -7.49 12.48
C TYR A 808 -1.24 -7.05 11.14
N ALA A 809 -0.22 -7.76 10.63
CA ALA A 809 0.54 -7.32 9.46
C ALA A 809 -0.35 -7.12 8.21
N ARG A 810 -1.46 -7.87 8.09
CA ARG A 810 -2.44 -7.74 7.00
C ARG A 810 -3.34 -6.53 7.21
N GLU A 811 -3.98 -6.44 8.37
CA GLU A 811 -4.93 -5.38 8.73
C GLU A 811 -4.25 -4.00 8.69
N GLU A 812 -2.98 -3.91 9.08
CA GLU A 812 -2.18 -2.69 8.95
C GLU A 812 -2.02 -2.22 7.49
N VAL A 813 -2.04 -3.11 6.48
CA VAL A 813 -2.03 -2.71 5.07
C VAL A 813 -3.37 -2.11 4.67
N GLU A 814 -4.44 -2.77 5.06
CA GLU A 814 -5.83 -2.38 4.75
C GLU A 814 -6.20 -1.04 5.43
N ALA A 815 -5.66 -0.80 6.64
CA ALA A 815 -5.89 0.41 7.41
C ALA A 815 -5.15 1.64 6.86
N LEU A 816 -4.14 1.48 6.00
CA LEU A 816 -3.43 2.64 5.44
C LEU A 816 -4.36 3.49 4.59
N PRO A 817 -4.26 4.84 4.67
CA PRO A 817 -5.08 5.72 3.85
C PRO A 817 -4.94 5.40 2.36
N GLN A 818 -6.05 5.00 1.75
CA GLN A 818 -6.15 4.68 0.33
C GLN A 818 -6.60 5.87 -0.51
N ALA A 819 -7.29 6.82 0.13
CA ALA A 819 -7.74 8.07 -0.48
C ALA A 819 -6.62 9.12 -0.50
N ALA A 820 -6.65 9.98 -1.52
CA ALA A 820 -5.90 11.23 -1.51
C ALA A 820 -6.61 12.25 -0.62
N ASP A 821 -5.87 13.23 -0.10
CA ASP A 821 -6.50 14.44 0.43
C ASP A 821 -7.11 15.21 -0.74
N LEU A 822 -8.43 15.10 -0.89
CA LEU A 822 -9.16 15.72 -1.99
C LEU A 822 -9.17 17.26 -1.89
N ASN A 823 -8.98 17.83 -0.69
CA ASN A 823 -8.87 19.28 -0.54
C ASN A 823 -7.59 19.81 -1.21
N ALA A 824 -6.49 19.05 -1.13
CA ALA A 824 -5.25 19.37 -1.83
C ALA A 824 -5.38 19.28 -3.37
N LEU A 825 -6.37 18.53 -3.88
CA LEU A 825 -6.68 18.43 -5.32
C LEU A 825 -7.51 19.60 -5.85
N MET A 826 -8.35 20.20 -5.01
CA MET A 826 -9.30 21.25 -5.41
C MET A 826 -8.73 22.67 -5.34
N PHE A 827 -7.60 22.88 -4.64
CA PHE A 827 -6.92 24.18 -4.56
C PHE A 827 -5.50 24.15 -5.17
N PRO A 828 -5.35 24.25 -6.50
CA PRO A 828 -4.05 24.45 -7.14
C PRO A 828 -3.66 25.94 -7.23
N GLU A 829 -4.14 26.80 -6.34
CA GLU A 829 -3.57 28.16 -6.21
C GLU A 829 -2.41 28.09 -5.22
N ALA A 830 -1.26 27.69 -5.76
CA ALA A 830 0.00 27.68 -5.05
C ALA A 830 0.27 29.02 -4.36
N ALA A 831 0.73 28.96 -3.11
CA ALA A 831 1.61 29.98 -2.57
C ALA A 831 2.80 30.14 -3.53
N HIS A 832 2.73 31.19 -4.33
CA HIS A 832 3.71 31.53 -5.35
C HIS A 832 5.08 31.80 -4.73
N GLN A 833 6.03 30.88 -4.89
CA GLN A 833 7.42 31.28 -5.10
C GLN A 833 7.59 31.42 -6.61
N GLY A 834 7.54 32.67 -7.08
CA GLY A 834 7.62 32.99 -8.50
C GLY A 834 8.86 32.40 -9.17
N CYS A 835 8.70 31.88 -10.39
CA CYS A 835 9.79 31.75 -11.33
C CYS A 835 10.43 33.13 -11.48
N GLY A 836 11.69 33.27 -11.07
CA GLY A 836 12.53 34.45 -11.31
C GLY A 836 12.91 34.61 -12.78
N CYS A 837 11.92 34.49 -13.67
CA CYS A 837 12.03 34.76 -15.09
C CYS A 837 11.18 35.99 -15.41
N GLY A 838 11.59 37.12 -14.83
CA GLY A 838 10.88 38.40 -14.89
C GLY A 838 11.59 39.56 -14.18
N ARG A 839 12.94 39.58 -14.18
CA ARG A 839 13.83 40.75 -14.16
C ARG A 839 15.28 40.29 -14.28
#